data_AF-A0A662XNI3-F1
#
_entry.id   AF-A0A662XNI3-F1
#
_cell.length_a   1.000
_cell.length_b   1.000
_cell.length_c   1.000
_cell.angle_alpha   90.00
_cell.angle_beta   90.00
_cell.angle_gamma   90.00
#
_symmetry.space_group_name_H-M   'P 1'
#
loop_
_entity.id
_entity.type
_entity.pdbx_description
1 polymer ?
#
loop_
_entity_poly.entity_id
_entity_poly.type
_entity_poly.pdbx_seq_one_letter_code
_entity_poly.pdbx_strand_id
1 'polypeptide(L)'
;MLGRMIDIGANLTNGQFRRDLPQVLRRAAQAGVEAVVVTGTSVAVSRQAVQLAQRHGSEGVALFATVGVHPHDAKDFDDRSTIAEMRSLIEGKDGAVVVAVGECGLDFNRDYSPRDVQIRAFQAQVSLACELQLPLFLHEREAHAALVEVLQPFVETGRLPPTVVHCFTGNEQEMRTYLGMGFYIGLTGFVCMEPRGLAVRAMVQHIPIDRLMIETDAPFMYPYSGSKTKKRSRCEPKDLKAVVQTLANSYSLHEDVVARCTTANARRFFGLDERMADSLTESKAVEPSVSTQVSGNQDEVKDMVILNGGDGEGGGQVLRISTALAAVMRRAVRVHSIRANRKVPGLRNQHLGTIELVNALSVGGILSGAQLNSKDLTFDARGALLNGGSSGGAFNVSSHTGGSVSLMIQGALPVLAFRGPSTLLTLRGGTHMGFSPTIDFIQTPLRALLARFGLSYDVEVSKRMFFPGPGGEVRVSMNQVEGEMSLQAVDLSASSSSIRRVLIRVTAFGSSATERLAEQYASALKTALVQGFNRGQGEQQLVVDVECVVESTTAAVPKAKSKYKGKKPKEKTAVSAIVVLETATGGLLSLDRTCGITECSAESLAAEMASTLGQHVSNGVCVDEHLADNVVVFMALARGTSRLRVPCKAQRLSLHLETALEVAARLTGATYRLFEDGTTTVVEVDGIGLQRQI
;
A
#
# COMPACT_ATOMS: atom_id res chain seq x y z
N MET A 1 21.20 14.39 -1.22
CA MET A 1 19.77 14.10 -1.46
C MET A 1 19.36 14.91 -2.67
N LEU A 2 18.50 14.37 -3.53
CA LEU A 2 18.02 15.10 -4.69
C LEU A 2 17.35 16.42 -4.24
N GLY A 3 17.50 17.50 -5.02
CA GLY A 3 16.70 18.71 -4.83
C GLY A 3 15.18 18.41 -4.91
N ARG A 4 14.35 19.23 -4.26
CA ARG A 4 12.89 19.07 -4.29
C ARG A 4 12.35 19.23 -5.71
N MET A 5 11.40 18.38 -6.10
CA MET A 5 10.81 18.30 -7.44
C MET A 5 9.32 18.65 -7.41
N ILE A 6 8.81 19.19 -8.52
CA ILE A 6 7.39 19.39 -8.77
C ILE A 6 6.97 18.58 -9.99
N ASP A 7 5.95 17.75 -9.82
CA ASP A 7 5.29 17.03 -10.91
C ASP A 7 4.18 17.92 -11.49
N ILE A 8 4.38 18.45 -12.71
CA ILE A 8 3.42 19.41 -13.28
C ILE A 8 2.13 18.76 -13.81
N GLY A 9 2.03 17.42 -13.81
CA GLY A 9 0.87 16.73 -14.36
C GLY A 9 0.77 15.27 -13.93
N ALA A 10 -0.24 14.95 -13.11
CA ALA A 10 -0.61 13.58 -12.76
C ALA A 10 -2.13 13.39 -12.64
N ASN A 11 -2.64 12.31 -13.22
CA ASN A 11 -4.04 11.92 -13.18
C ASN A 11 -4.40 11.16 -11.88
N LEU A 12 -4.17 11.77 -10.70
CA LEU A 12 -4.35 11.10 -9.39
C LEU A 12 -5.82 10.75 -9.05
N THR A 13 -6.78 11.34 -9.76
CA THR A 13 -8.21 10.98 -9.69
C THR A 13 -8.54 9.65 -10.40
N ASN A 14 -7.58 9.10 -11.16
CA ASN A 14 -7.75 7.83 -11.84
C ASN A 14 -8.04 6.68 -10.85
N GLY A 15 -8.98 5.80 -11.22
CA GLY A 15 -9.41 4.68 -10.38
C GLY A 15 -8.29 3.73 -9.94
N GLN A 16 -7.15 3.72 -10.64
CA GLN A 16 -5.97 2.94 -10.26
C GLN A 16 -5.36 3.36 -8.92
N PHE A 17 -5.56 4.59 -8.44
CA PHE A 17 -5.02 5.07 -7.17
C PHE A 17 -5.99 5.00 -5.99
N ARG A 18 -7.25 4.62 -6.23
CA ARG A 18 -8.33 4.68 -5.21
C ARG A 18 -8.02 3.94 -3.90
N ARG A 19 -7.20 2.88 -3.95
CA ARG A 19 -6.92 2.03 -2.79
C ARG A 19 -5.69 2.46 -1.99
N ASP A 20 -4.77 3.17 -2.63
CA ASP A 20 -3.43 3.38 -2.10
C ASP A 20 -2.87 4.78 -2.35
N LEU A 21 -3.73 5.77 -2.63
CA LEU A 21 -3.30 7.15 -2.89
C LEU A 21 -2.46 7.77 -1.76
N PRO A 22 -2.81 7.62 -0.46
CA PRO A 22 -1.95 8.09 0.62
C PRO A 22 -0.53 7.49 0.56
N GLN A 23 -0.43 6.20 0.22
CA GLN A 23 0.84 5.51 0.05
C GLN A 23 1.62 6.04 -1.17
N VAL A 24 0.92 6.31 -2.27
CA VAL A 24 1.50 6.92 -3.48
C VAL A 24 2.11 8.29 -3.16
N LEU A 25 1.38 9.15 -2.44
CA LEU A 25 1.85 10.49 -2.06
C LEU A 25 3.05 10.43 -1.11
N ARG A 26 3.03 9.52 -0.13
CA ARG A 26 4.21 9.31 0.73
C ARG A 26 5.44 8.85 -0.03
N ARG A 27 5.30 7.90 -0.95
CA ARG A 27 6.41 7.47 -1.80
C ARG A 27 6.93 8.62 -2.66
N ALA A 28 6.05 9.49 -3.14
CA ALA A 28 6.43 10.70 -3.85
C ALA A 28 7.24 11.67 -2.96
N ALA A 29 6.76 11.95 -1.74
CA ALA A 29 7.49 12.77 -0.76
C ALA A 29 8.87 12.20 -0.44
N GLN A 30 8.96 10.89 -0.20
CA GLN A 30 10.24 10.19 0.04
C GLN A 30 11.19 10.25 -1.16
N ALA A 31 10.64 10.28 -2.38
CA ALA A 31 11.42 10.47 -3.60
C ALA A 31 11.85 11.93 -3.85
N GLY A 32 11.40 12.88 -3.01
CA GLY A 32 11.71 14.30 -3.12
C GLY A 32 10.70 15.13 -3.90
N VAL A 33 9.52 14.59 -4.23
CA VAL A 33 8.43 15.35 -4.83
C VAL A 33 7.73 16.15 -3.74
N GLU A 34 7.76 17.48 -3.83
CA GLU A 34 7.11 18.35 -2.84
C GLU A 34 5.72 18.85 -3.28
N ALA A 35 5.45 18.85 -4.58
CA ALA A 35 4.15 19.23 -5.11
C ALA A 35 3.78 18.44 -6.37
N VAL A 36 2.48 18.20 -6.54
CA VAL A 36 1.90 17.55 -7.72
C VAL A 36 0.69 18.36 -8.19
N VAL A 37 0.64 18.66 -9.48
CA VAL A 37 -0.55 19.25 -10.12
C VAL A 37 -1.43 18.13 -10.66
N VAL A 38 -2.62 17.99 -10.08
CA VAL A 38 -3.61 16.97 -10.42
C VAL A 38 -4.38 17.41 -11.66
N THR A 39 -4.29 16.62 -12.72
CA THR A 39 -4.86 16.97 -14.03
C THR A 39 -6.39 16.83 -14.05
N GLY A 40 -7.07 17.92 -14.39
CA GLY A 40 -8.49 17.93 -14.72
C GLY A 40 -8.71 17.72 -16.21
N THR A 41 -9.40 16.64 -16.60
CA THR A 41 -9.63 16.30 -18.02
C THR A 41 -11.09 16.51 -18.47
N SER A 42 -11.99 16.78 -17.54
CA SER A 42 -13.38 17.17 -17.77
C SER A 42 -13.87 17.98 -16.57
N VAL A 43 -15.03 18.63 -16.64
CA VAL A 43 -15.59 19.36 -15.48
C VAL A 43 -15.78 18.43 -14.26
N ALA A 44 -16.26 17.21 -14.49
CA ALA A 44 -16.46 16.22 -13.42
C ALA A 44 -15.13 15.79 -12.78
N VAL A 45 -14.10 15.51 -13.59
CA VAL A 45 -12.77 15.14 -13.12
C VAL A 45 -12.07 16.33 -12.46
N SER A 46 -12.22 17.53 -13.00
CA SER A 46 -11.68 18.78 -12.42
C SER A 46 -12.24 19.03 -11.03
N ARG A 47 -13.56 18.81 -10.83
CA ARG A 47 -14.17 18.89 -9.49
C ARG A 47 -13.56 17.87 -8.51
N GLN A 48 -13.27 16.65 -8.97
CA GLN A 48 -12.59 15.64 -8.16
C GLN A 48 -11.15 16.03 -7.85
N ALA A 49 -10.42 16.61 -8.81
CA ALA A 49 -9.04 17.07 -8.65
C ALA A 49 -8.96 18.20 -7.61
N VAL A 50 -9.84 19.20 -7.69
CA VAL A 50 -9.93 20.28 -6.70
C VAL A 50 -10.23 19.73 -5.29
N GLN A 51 -11.22 18.83 -5.17
CA GLN A 51 -11.53 18.20 -3.88
C GLN A 51 -10.38 17.36 -3.34
N LEU A 52 -9.64 16.68 -4.21
CA LEU A 52 -8.49 15.88 -3.82
C LEU A 52 -7.36 16.78 -3.30
N ALA A 53 -7.08 17.86 -4.02
CA ALA A 53 -6.05 18.82 -3.67
C ALA A 53 -6.29 19.44 -2.27
N GLN A 54 -7.54 19.77 -1.97
CA GLN A 54 -7.96 20.28 -0.66
C GLN A 54 -7.78 19.26 0.48
N ARG A 55 -8.00 17.95 0.22
CA ARG A 55 -7.98 16.92 1.28
C ARG A 55 -6.59 16.41 1.64
N HIS A 56 -5.69 16.32 0.67
CA HIS A 56 -4.41 15.61 0.83
C HIS A 56 -3.17 16.52 0.74
N GLY A 57 -3.34 17.85 0.65
CA GLY A 57 -2.22 18.79 0.64
C GLY A 57 -1.32 18.77 1.89
N SER A 58 -1.73 18.08 2.97
CA SER A 58 -1.00 17.98 4.24
C SER A 58 -0.17 16.69 4.40
N GLU A 59 -0.18 15.76 3.45
CA GLU A 59 0.55 14.47 3.53
C GLU A 59 2.00 14.55 3.00
N GLY A 60 2.67 15.68 3.23
CA GLY A 60 4.07 15.89 2.81
C GLY A 60 4.27 16.20 1.32
N VAL A 61 3.19 16.20 0.53
CA VAL A 61 3.15 16.66 -0.87
C VAL A 61 1.99 17.64 -1.02
N ALA A 62 2.29 18.87 -1.46
CA ALA A 62 1.26 19.84 -1.80
C ALA A 62 0.55 19.42 -3.09
N LEU A 63 -0.78 19.51 -3.11
CA LEU A 63 -1.56 19.17 -4.29
C LEU A 63 -2.22 20.43 -4.84
N PHE A 64 -2.12 20.60 -6.14
CA PHE A 64 -2.81 21.64 -6.91
C PHE A 64 -3.65 20.96 -7.99
N ALA A 65 -4.49 21.72 -8.69
CA ALA A 65 -5.34 21.19 -9.75
C ALA A 65 -5.30 22.06 -11.01
N THR A 66 -5.47 21.41 -12.15
CA THR A 66 -5.90 22.09 -13.38
C THR A 66 -7.40 21.93 -13.56
N VAL A 67 -8.04 22.86 -14.26
CA VAL A 67 -9.46 22.77 -14.63
C VAL A 67 -9.60 22.89 -16.14
N GLY A 68 -10.12 21.85 -16.79
CA GLY A 68 -10.17 21.76 -18.25
C GLY A 68 -11.05 20.65 -18.78
N VAL A 69 -11.21 20.65 -20.11
CA VAL A 69 -11.82 19.59 -20.91
C VAL A 69 -10.82 19.14 -21.97
N HIS A 70 -10.41 17.88 -21.85
CA HIS A 70 -9.47 17.21 -22.73
C HIS A 70 -10.08 17.05 -24.15
N PRO A 71 -9.29 17.12 -25.24
CA PRO A 71 -9.81 17.01 -26.61
C PRO A 71 -10.64 15.74 -26.88
N HIS A 72 -10.32 14.62 -26.24
CA HIS A 72 -11.13 13.39 -26.32
C HIS A 72 -12.60 13.57 -25.86
N ASP A 73 -12.85 14.45 -24.90
CA ASP A 73 -14.17 14.70 -24.32
C ASP A 73 -14.86 15.94 -24.94
N ALA A 74 -14.23 16.58 -25.94
CA ALA A 74 -14.74 17.81 -26.56
C ALA A 74 -16.12 17.65 -27.22
N LYS A 75 -16.51 16.45 -27.64
CA LYS A 75 -17.85 16.15 -28.17
C LYS A 75 -18.99 16.49 -27.21
N ASP A 76 -18.73 16.45 -25.90
CA ASP A 76 -19.70 16.74 -24.85
C ASP A 76 -19.58 18.21 -24.37
N PHE A 77 -18.75 19.04 -25.03
CA PHE A 77 -18.47 20.42 -24.66
C PHE A 77 -19.57 21.37 -25.13
N ASP A 78 -20.24 22.02 -24.19
CA ASP A 78 -21.16 23.13 -24.43
C ASP A 78 -20.52 24.45 -24.00
N ASP A 79 -20.40 25.42 -24.93
CA ASP A 79 -19.62 26.65 -24.72
C ASP A 79 -20.09 27.45 -23.52
N ARG A 80 -21.39 27.44 -23.23
CA ARG A 80 -21.97 28.25 -22.16
C ARG A 80 -21.88 27.55 -20.81
N SER A 81 -22.45 26.36 -20.71
CA SER A 81 -22.54 25.65 -19.42
C SER A 81 -21.18 25.14 -18.96
N THR A 82 -20.36 24.62 -19.88
CA THR A 82 -19.06 24.03 -19.53
C THR A 82 -18.09 25.11 -19.06
N ILE A 83 -17.99 26.24 -19.76
CA ILE A 83 -17.15 27.37 -19.35
C ILE A 83 -17.66 27.99 -18.04
N ALA A 84 -18.97 28.11 -17.84
CA ALA A 84 -19.53 28.61 -16.59
C ALA A 84 -19.19 27.70 -15.40
N GLU A 85 -19.27 26.38 -15.56
CA GLU A 85 -18.88 25.43 -14.51
C GLU A 85 -17.36 25.45 -14.24
N MET A 86 -16.53 25.51 -15.29
CA MET A 86 -15.08 25.66 -15.14
C MET A 86 -14.73 26.93 -14.37
N ARG A 87 -15.32 28.07 -14.74
CA ARG A 87 -15.16 29.33 -14.02
C ARG A 87 -15.60 29.21 -12.57
N SER A 88 -16.75 28.59 -12.30
CA SER A 88 -17.23 28.39 -10.94
C SER A 88 -16.28 27.53 -10.09
N LEU A 89 -15.54 26.59 -10.68
CA LEU A 89 -14.52 25.83 -9.97
C LEU A 89 -13.27 26.67 -9.68
N ILE A 90 -12.88 27.53 -10.63
CA ILE A 90 -11.69 28.38 -10.54
C ILE A 90 -11.88 29.56 -9.56
N GLU A 91 -13.00 30.27 -9.66
CA GLU A 91 -13.31 31.45 -8.83
C GLU A 91 -14.07 31.10 -7.55
N GLY A 92 -14.52 29.85 -7.43
CA GLY A 92 -15.27 29.37 -6.28
C GLY A 92 -14.42 29.31 -5.00
N LYS A 93 -15.09 29.00 -3.88
CA LYS A 93 -14.45 28.91 -2.56
C LYS A 93 -13.21 28.01 -2.53
N ASP A 94 -13.24 26.90 -3.28
CA ASP A 94 -12.16 25.92 -3.31
C ASP A 94 -11.13 26.21 -4.42
N GLY A 95 -11.28 27.33 -5.14
CA GLY A 95 -10.49 27.67 -6.34
C GLY A 95 -9.02 28.03 -6.07
N ALA A 96 -8.64 28.28 -4.82
CA ALA A 96 -7.26 28.65 -4.46
C ALA A 96 -6.21 27.58 -4.84
N VAL A 97 -6.60 26.30 -4.91
CA VAL A 97 -5.73 25.20 -5.36
C VAL A 97 -5.69 25.04 -6.88
N VAL A 98 -6.50 25.77 -7.64
CA VAL A 98 -6.49 25.75 -9.10
C VAL A 98 -5.40 26.67 -9.62
N VAL A 99 -4.49 26.10 -10.42
CA VAL A 99 -3.27 26.79 -10.88
C VAL A 99 -3.16 26.94 -12.39
N ALA A 100 -4.03 26.29 -13.17
CA ALA A 100 -4.03 26.41 -14.63
C ALA A 100 -5.38 26.02 -15.23
N VAL A 101 -5.65 26.54 -16.43
CA VAL A 101 -6.70 26.05 -17.32
C VAL A 101 -6.12 24.94 -18.20
N GLY A 102 -6.78 23.80 -18.22
CA GLY A 102 -6.34 22.58 -18.88
C GLY A 102 -6.57 21.35 -18.00
N GLU A 103 -6.31 20.13 -18.45
CA GLU A 103 -5.76 19.78 -19.75
C GLU A 103 -6.73 20.11 -20.88
N CYS A 104 -6.27 20.91 -21.83
CA CYS A 104 -7.01 21.32 -23.02
C CYS A 104 -6.07 21.33 -24.23
N GLY A 105 -6.58 21.39 -25.45
CA GLY A 105 -5.75 21.35 -26.65
C GLY A 105 -6.36 20.46 -27.73
N LEU A 106 -5.52 19.79 -28.51
CA LEU A 106 -5.93 19.04 -29.70
C LEU A 106 -5.27 17.65 -29.78
N ASP A 107 -6.05 16.63 -30.13
CA ASP A 107 -5.57 15.27 -30.38
C ASP A 107 -6.17 14.73 -31.68
N PHE A 108 -5.39 14.79 -32.76
CA PHE A 108 -5.75 14.29 -34.09
C PHE A 108 -5.23 12.88 -34.37
N ASN A 109 -4.55 12.26 -33.41
CA ASN A 109 -4.10 10.87 -33.52
C ASN A 109 -5.23 9.91 -33.17
N ARG A 110 -5.95 10.17 -32.06
CA ARG A 110 -7.04 9.31 -31.58
C ARG A 110 -8.40 9.71 -32.17
N ASP A 111 -8.59 11.00 -32.45
CA ASP A 111 -9.79 11.57 -33.08
C ASP A 111 -11.11 11.09 -32.41
N TYR A 112 -11.15 10.98 -31.07
CA TYR A 112 -12.35 10.56 -30.32
C TYR A 112 -13.48 11.61 -30.32
N SER A 113 -13.15 12.86 -30.66
CA SER A 113 -14.09 13.96 -30.89
C SER A 113 -13.79 14.62 -32.23
N PRO A 114 -14.81 15.13 -32.98
CA PRO A 114 -14.59 15.82 -34.25
C PRO A 114 -13.62 17.00 -34.13
N ARG A 115 -12.75 17.20 -35.13
CA ARG A 115 -11.67 18.19 -35.06
C ARG A 115 -12.17 19.64 -34.93
N ASP A 116 -13.23 19.98 -35.64
CA ASP A 116 -13.91 21.27 -35.54
C ASP A 116 -14.45 21.53 -34.12
N VAL A 117 -15.00 20.47 -33.50
CA VAL A 117 -15.47 20.51 -32.12
C VAL A 117 -14.31 20.65 -31.12
N GLN A 118 -13.19 19.95 -31.34
CA GLN A 118 -11.98 20.10 -30.53
C GLN A 118 -11.43 21.53 -30.61
N ILE A 119 -11.33 22.11 -31.82
CA ILE A 119 -10.85 23.47 -32.05
C ILE A 119 -11.74 24.50 -31.35
N ARG A 120 -13.06 24.39 -31.49
CA ARG A 120 -14.02 25.28 -30.81
C ARG A 120 -13.88 25.20 -29.29
N ALA A 121 -13.85 23.99 -28.72
CA ALA A 121 -13.68 23.79 -27.28
C ALA A 121 -12.33 24.33 -26.78
N PHE A 122 -11.27 24.16 -27.57
CA PHE A 122 -9.95 24.69 -27.25
C PHE A 122 -9.94 26.23 -27.25
N GLN A 123 -10.50 26.87 -28.28
CA GLN A 123 -10.62 28.34 -28.36
C GLN A 123 -11.38 28.94 -27.17
N ALA A 124 -12.47 28.29 -26.74
CA ALA A 124 -13.24 28.73 -25.58
C ALA A 124 -12.42 28.66 -24.28
N GLN A 125 -11.64 27.59 -24.09
CA GLN A 125 -10.78 27.43 -22.91
C GLN A 125 -9.58 28.40 -22.93
N VAL A 126 -8.97 28.66 -24.08
CA VAL A 126 -7.92 29.69 -24.24
C VAL A 126 -8.46 31.07 -23.88
N SER A 127 -9.68 31.39 -24.33
CA SER A 127 -10.33 32.67 -24.02
C SER A 127 -10.57 32.82 -22.51
N LEU A 128 -11.04 31.76 -21.84
CA LEU A 128 -11.21 31.73 -20.39
C LEU A 128 -9.87 31.92 -19.65
N ALA A 129 -8.81 31.23 -20.08
CA ALA A 129 -7.48 31.36 -19.48
C ALA A 129 -6.93 32.79 -19.62
N CYS A 130 -7.11 33.42 -20.79
CA CYS A 130 -6.74 34.82 -21.02
C CYS A 130 -7.55 35.78 -20.14
N GLU A 131 -8.84 35.51 -19.92
CA GLU A 131 -9.68 36.36 -19.06
C GLU A 131 -9.25 36.28 -17.59
N LEU A 132 -9.00 35.07 -17.10
CA LEU A 132 -8.63 34.82 -15.71
C LEU A 132 -7.13 35.00 -15.43
N GLN A 133 -6.34 35.29 -16.47
CA GLN A 133 -4.87 35.37 -16.41
C GLN A 133 -4.24 34.12 -15.77
N LEU A 134 -4.81 32.95 -16.06
CA LEU A 134 -4.31 31.66 -15.58
C LEU A 134 -3.45 30.97 -16.64
N PRO A 135 -2.37 30.29 -16.24
CA PRO A 135 -1.55 29.51 -17.16
C PRO A 135 -2.35 28.46 -17.95
N LEU A 136 -1.87 28.12 -19.15
CA LEU A 136 -2.43 27.08 -20.01
C LEU A 136 -1.62 25.79 -19.92
N PHE A 137 -2.30 24.69 -19.64
CA PHE A 137 -1.75 23.33 -19.61
C PHE A 137 -2.25 22.56 -20.85
N LEU A 138 -1.39 22.45 -21.87
CA LEU A 138 -1.78 22.06 -23.22
C LEU A 138 -1.40 20.63 -23.59
N HIS A 139 -2.39 19.86 -24.05
CA HIS A 139 -2.21 18.57 -24.72
C HIS A 139 -2.14 18.74 -26.23
N GLU A 140 -1.17 18.08 -26.85
CA GLU A 140 -1.03 18.05 -28.30
C GLU A 140 -0.56 16.68 -28.81
N ARG A 141 -1.31 16.14 -29.79
CA ARG A 141 -0.96 14.93 -30.54
C ARG A 141 -1.36 15.06 -32.01
N GLU A 142 -0.35 15.07 -32.88
CA GLU A 142 -0.51 15.13 -34.35
C GLU A 142 -1.36 16.33 -34.83
N ALA A 143 -1.38 17.42 -34.05
CA ALA A 143 -2.23 18.58 -34.24
C ALA A 143 -1.45 19.92 -34.21
N HIS A 144 -0.11 19.86 -34.30
CA HIS A 144 0.79 21.02 -34.23
C HIS A 144 0.30 22.27 -34.98
N ALA A 145 0.03 22.13 -36.29
CA ALA A 145 -0.34 23.28 -37.13
C ALA A 145 -1.65 23.96 -36.66
N ALA A 146 -2.66 23.17 -36.30
CA ALA A 146 -3.94 23.67 -35.82
C ALA A 146 -3.83 24.29 -34.42
N LEU A 147 -2.96 23.73 -33.55
CA LEU A 147 -2.71 24.29 -32.23
C LEU A 147 -2.05 25.67 -32.33
N VAL A 148 -1.04 25.81 -33.20
CA VAL A 148 -0.39 27.10 -33.48
C VAL A 148 -1.39 28.10 -34.04
N GLU A 149 -2.23 27.70 -35.00
CA GLU A 149 -3.25 28.57 -35.60
C GLU A 149 -4.23 29.14 -34.55
N VAL A 150 -4.66 28.32 -33.58
CA VAL A 150 -5.55 28.77 -32.51
C VAL A 150 -4.86 29.76 -31.56
N LEU A 151 -3.59 29.54 -31.22
CA LEU A 151 -2.89 30.31 -30.20
C LEU A 151 -2.23 31.59 -30.73
N GLN A 152 -1.80 31.59 -32.00
CA GLN A 152 -1.04 32.68 -32.62
C GLN A 152 -1.70 34.07 -32.44
N PRO A 153 -3.02 34.25 -32.63
CA PRO A 153 -3.66 35.56 -32.42
C PRO A 153 -3.54 36.08 -30.98
N PHE A 154 -3.52 35.18 -29.98
CA PHE A 154 -3.35 35.54 -28.58
C PHE A 154 -1.89 35.87 -28.24
N VAL A 155 -0.93 35.23 -28.91
CA VAL A 155 0.50 35.54 -28.81
C VAL A 155 0.78 36.93 -29.38
N GLU A 156 0.29 37.22 -30.58
CA GLU A 156 0.51 38.50 -31.28
C GLU A 156 -0.09 39.69 -30.53
N THR A 157 -1.22 39.48 -29.87
CA THR A 157 -1.86 40.51 -29.02
C THR A 157 -1.25 40.63 -27.64
N GLY A 158 -0.28 39.77 -27.27
CA GLY A 158 0.33 39.74 -25.94
C GLY A 158 -0.64 39.34 -24.82
N ARG A 159 -1.79 38.76 -25.15
CA ARG A 159 -2.86 38.39 -24.20
C ARG A 159 -2.71 36.97 -23.67
N LEU A 160 -1.93 36.13 -24.36
CA LEU A 160 -1.78 34.73 -23.99
C LEU A 160 -1.02 34.61 -22.64
N PRO A 161 -1.58 33.90 -21.65
CA PRO A 161 -0.90 33.65 -20.38
C PRO A 161 0.26 32.66 -20.56
N PRO A 162 1.10 32.45 -19.53
CA PRO A 162 2.13 31.41 -19.54
C PRO A 162 1.56 30.08 -20.01
N THR A 163 2.22 29.45 -20.99
CA THR A 163 1.72 28.23 -21.64
C THR A 163 2.76 27.12 -21.58
N VAL A 164 2.35 25.90 -21.24
CA VAL A 164 3.17 24.68 -21.28
C VAL A 164 2.53 23.66 -22.22
N VAL A 165 3.31 23.13 -23.14
CA VAL A 165 2.94 21.90 -23.88
C VAL A 165 3.40 20.74 -23.02
N HIS A 166 2.45 20.15 -22.29
CA HIS A 166 2.74 19.05 -21.39
C HIS A 166 2.84 17.75 -22.19
N CYS A 167 3.53 16.78 -21.62
CA CYS A 167 3.75 15.46 -22.20
C CYS A 167 4.23 15.53 -23.66
N PHE A 168 5.21 16.39 -23.96
CA PHE A 168 5.68 16.61 -25.32
C PHE A 168 6.28 15.32 -25.92
N THR A 169 5.76 14.91 -27.09
CA THR A 169 6.26 13.76 -27.87
C THR A 169 6.45 14.06 -29.35
N GLY A 170 6.41 15.34 -29.71
CA GLY A 170 6.58 15.82 -31.09
C GLY A 170 8.01 15.76 -31.59
N ASN A 171 8.28 16.44 -32.71
CA ASN A 171 9.60 16.52 -33.34
C ASN A 171 10.34 17.84 -33.04
N GLU A 172 11.62 17.95 -33.44
CA GLU A 172 12.46 19.11 -33.13
C GLU A 172 11.92 20.42 -33.72
N GLN A 173 11.32 20.38 -34.91
CA GLN A 173 10.75 21.58 -35.54
C GLN A 173 9.57 22.11 -34.71
N GLU A 174 8.68 21.22 -34.29
CA GLU A 174 7.51 21.56 -33.45
C GLU A 174 7.97 22.15 -32.10
N MET A 175 8.96 21.51 -31.47
CA MET A 175 9.59 22.00 -30.23
C MET A 175 10.15 23.41 -30.40
N ARG A 176 10.89 23.68 -31.48
CA ARG A 176 11.47 25.00 -31.77
C ARG A 176 10.38 26.06 -32.00
N THR A 177 9.28 25.70 -32.68
CA THR A 177 8.13 26.60 -32.84
C THR A 177 7.54 26.98 -31.48
N TYR A 178 7.26 26.00 -30.61
CA TYR A 178 6.69 26.27 -29.28
C TYR A 178 7.63 27.12 -28.40
N LEU A 179 8.94 26.84 -28.43
CA LEU A 179 9.93 27.67 -27.74
C LEU A 179 9.98 29.10 -28.29
N GLY A 180 9.86 29.27 -29.61
CA GLY A 180 9.79 30.58 -30.27
C GLY A 180 8.54 31.39 -29.88
N MET A 181 7.43 30.71 -29.58
CA MET A 181 6.21 31.32 -29.03
C MET A 181 6.31 31.61 -27.52
N GLY A 182 7.43 31.28 -26.88
CA GLY A 182 7.68 31.50 -25.45
C GLY A 182 7.14 30.42 -24.51
N PHE A 183 6.73 29.27 -25.05
CA PHE A 183 6.11 28.19 -24.27
C PHE A 183 7.15 27.39 -23.48
N TYR A 184 6.69 26.72 -22.43
CA TYR A 184 7.44 25.69 -21.71
C TYR A 184 7.20 24.32 -22.35
N ILE A 185 8.17 23.42 -22.22
CA ILE A 185 8.09 22.03 -22.67
C ILE A 185 8.07 21.10 -21.46
N GLY A 186 6.96 20.37 -21.28
CA GLY A 186 6.81 19.33 -20.27
C GLY A 186 7.27 17.97 -20.79
N LEU A 187 8.17 17.31 -20.07
CA LEU A 187 8.68 15.98 -20.43
C LEU A 187 8.34 14.93 -19.38
N THR A 188 7.89 13.76 -19.85
CA THR A 188 7.50 12.63 -19.00
C THR A 188 8.54 11.51 -19.00
N GLY A 189 8.25 10.41 -18.29
CA GLY A 189 9.00 9.16 -18.42
C GLY A 189 9.04 8.56 -19.83
N PHE A 190 8.30 9.12 -20.80
CA PHE A 190 8.45 8.82 -22.23
C PHE A 190 9.90 8.97 -22.69
N VAL A 191 10.63 9.99 -22.22
CA VAL A 191 12.04 10.20 -22.58
C VAL A 191 12.94 9.05 -22.14
N CYS A 192 12.53 8.27 -21.13
CA CYS A 192 13.26 7.11 -20.64
C CYS A 192 13.02 5.86 -21.51
N MET A 193 11.91 5.81 -22.26
CA MET A 193 11.43 4.62 -22.96
C MET A 193 12.24 4.30 -24.21
N GLU A 194 12.74 3.06 -24.33
CA GLU A 194 13.45 2.61 -25.53
C GLU A 194 12.63 1.59 -26.34
N PRO A 195 12.56 1.72 -27.68
CA PRO A 195 13.17 2.76 -28.51
C PRO A 195 12.31 4.05 -28.65
N ARG A 196 11.08 4.06 -28.14
CA ARG A 196 10.05 5.07 -28.48
C ARG A 196 10.42 6.52 -28.11
N GLY A 197 11.09 6.72 -26.99
CA GLY A 197 11.50 8.01 -26.47
C GLY A 197 12.85 8.51 -26.98
N LEU A 198 13.58 7.72 -27.79
CA LEU A 198 14.94 8.08 -28.22
C LEU A 198 14.98 9.38 -29.03
N ALA A 199 13.99 9.61 -29.90
CA ALA A 199 13.89 10.82 -30.70
C ALA A 199 13.74 12.07 -29.81
N VAL A 200 12.83 12.01 -28.83
CA VAL A 200 12.66 13.10 -27.84
C VAL A 200 13.92 13.29 -27.01
N ARG A 201 14.53 12.20 -26.53
CA ARG A 201 15.77 12.25 -25.74
C ARG A 201 16.92 12.93 -26.50
N ALA A 202 17.03 12.71 -27.81
CA ALA A 202 18.09 13.27 -28.64
C ALA A 202 18.02 14.81 -28.77
N MET A 203 16.81 15.39 -28.70
CA MET A 203 16.60 16.83 -28.81
C MET A 203 16.51 17.57 -27.47
N VAL A 204 16.53 16.86 -26.33
CA VAL A 204 16.45 17.48 -24.98
C VAL A 204 17.47 18.61 -24.80
N GLN A 205 18.71 18.42 -25.27
CA GLN A 205 19.79 19.42 -25.17
C GLN A 205 19.49 20.75 -25.89
N HIS A 206 18.47 20.80 -26.76
CA HIS A 206 18.05 22.01 -27.47
C HIS A 206 16.95 22.78 -26.73
N ILE A 207 16.38 22.22 -25.66
CA ILE A 207 15.41 22.91 -24.81
C ILE A 207 16.20 23.76 -23.80
N PRO A 208 16.01 25.08 -23.74
CA PRO A 208 16.60 25.91 -22.68
C PRO A 208 16.15 25.42 -21.31
N ILE A 209 17.08 25.27 -20.37
CA ILE A 209 16.79 24.68 -19.05
C ILE A 209 15.76 25.50 -18.24
N ASP A 210 15.63 26.80 -18.52
CA ASP A 210 14.64 27.73 -17.94
C ASP A 210 13.25 27.66 -18.63
N ARG A 211 13.11 26.81 -19.65
CA ARG A 211 11.86 26.48 -20.37
C ARG A 211 11.46 25.01 -20.23
N LEU A 212 12.23 24.21 -19.49
CA LEU A 212 11.95 22.80 -19.25
C LEU A 212 11.08 22.61 -18.00
N MET A 213 10.09 21.73 -18.08
CA MET A 213 9.36 21.19 -16.94
C MET A 213 9.30 19.66 -17.00
N ILE A 214 9.01 19.03 -15.87
CA ILE A 214 8.97 17.58 -15.72
C ILE A 214 7.64 17.14 -15.13
N GLU A 215 7.14 16.00 -15.60
CA GLU A 215 5.91 15.40 -15.10
C GLU A 215 5.97 13.87 -15.17
N THR A 216 5.06 13.20 -14.48
CA THR A 216 4.93 11.73 -14.60
C THR A 216 3.81 11.30 -15.54
N ASP A 217 2.79 12.14 -15.71
CA ASP A 217 1.53 11.78 -16.34
C ASP A 217 0.96 10.48 -15.74
N ALA A 218 1.15 10.29 -14.43
CA ALA A 218 0.75 9.08 -13.71
C ALA A 218 -0.77 8.88 -13.80
N PRO A 219 -1.30 7.66 -14.03
CA PRO A 219 -0.64 6.36 -13.93
C PRO A 219 0.09 5.89 -15.21
N PHE A 220 0.22 6.76 -16.21
CA PHE A 220 0.62 6.35 -17.56
C PHE A 220 2.12 6.19 -17.73
N MET A 221 2.86 7.25 -18.08
CA MET A 221 4.18 7.23 -18.74
C MET A 221 5.34 6.63 -17.89
N TYR A 222 5.21 5.39 -17.42
CA TYR A 222 6.16 4.74 -16.52
C TYR A 222 7.54 4.67 -17.18
N PRO A 223 8.59 5.22 -16.54
CA PRO A 223 9.92 5.24 -17.11
C PRO A 223 10.55 3.83 -17.10
N TYR A 224 11.11 3.40 -18.24
CA TYR A 224 11.88 2.16 -18.34
C TYR A 224 12.97 2.27 -19.41
N SER A 225 14.18 1.78 -19.14
CA SER A 225 15.27 1.64 -20.11
C SER A 225 15.69 0.17 -20.27
N GLY A 226 16.18 -0.21 -21.46
CA GLY A 226 16.98 -1.42 -21.69
C GLY A 226 16.41 -2.83 -21.37
N SER A 227 15.22 -3.00 -20.78
CA SER A 227 14.72 -4.32 -20.36
C SER A 227 13.38 -4.73 -20.98
N LYS A 228 13.29 -6.00 -21.41
CA LYS A 228 12.06 -6.65 -21.91
C LYS A 228 10.96 -6.77 -20.85
N THR A 229 11.29 -6.60 -19.57
CA THR A 229 10.38 -6.72 -18.43
C THR A 229 10.16 -5.37 -17.76
N LYS A 230 9.21 -4.55 -18.27
CA LYS A 230 8.57 -3.42 -17.54
C LYS A 230 7.54 -2.60 -18.34
N LYS A 231 7.02 -3.09 -19.48
CA LYS A 231 6.04 -2.36 -20.30
C LYS A 231 4.67 -2.07 -19.64
N ARG A 232 4.39 -2.57 -18.43
CA ARG A 232 3.05 -2.54 -17.79
C ARG A 232 3.05 -2.18 -16.30
N SER A 233 4.06 -1.46 -15.81
CA SER A 233 4.00 -0.91 -14.44
C SER A 233 3.14 0.34 -14.40
N ARG A 234 2.43 0.56 -13.28
CA ARG A 234 1.69 1.79 -13.00
C ARG A 234 2.70 2.89 -12.68
N CYS A 235 2.69 4.00 -13.42
CA CYS A 235 3.48 5.19 -13.11
C CYS A 235 2.95 5.86 -11.84
N GLU A 236 3.83 6.39 -11.01
CA GLU A 236 3.52 7.16 -9.80
C GLU A 236 4.40 8.43 -9.76
N PRO A 237 3.99 9.50 -9.04
CA PRO A 237 4.81 10.70 -8.93
C PRO A 237 6.25 10.45 -8.43
N LYS A 238 6.48 9.39 -7.64
CA LYS A 238 7.84 8.97 -7.22
C LYS A 238 8.78 8.68 -8.39
N ASP A 239 8.24 8.29 -9.54
CA ASP A 239 8.98 7.91 -10.73
C ASP A 239 9.57 9.14 -11.47
N LEU A 240 9.18 10.35 -11.08
CA LEU A 240 9.75 11.61 -11.57
C LEU A 240 11.28 11.67 -11.42
N LYS A 241 11.81 11.01 -10.39
CA LYS A 241 13.26 10.85 -10.17
C LYS A 241 13.96 10.25 -11.39
N ALA A 242 13.36 9.25 -12.04
CA ALA A 242 13.96 8.61 -13.21
C ALA A 242 13.93 9.53 -14.45
N VAL A 243 12.94 10.44 -14.53
CA VAL A 243 12.88 11.48 -15.56
C VAL A 243 14.05 12.45 -15.36
N VAL A 244 14.24 12.96 -14.14
CA VAL A 244 15.37 13.85 -13.79
C VAL A 244 16.71 13.20 -14.12
N GLN A 245 16.90 11.94 -13.74
CA GLN A 245 18.12 11.17 -14.03
C GLN A 245 18.41 11.10 -15.53
N THR A 246 17.39 10.81 -16.33
CA THR A 246 17.52 10.72 -17.79
C THR A 246 17.87 12.09 -18.39
N LEU A 247 17.21 13.15 -17.94
CA LEU A 247 17.45 14.51 -18.43
C LEU A 247 18.83 15.03 -18.01
N ALA A 248 19.26 14.77 -16.77
CA ALA A 248 20.59 15.14 -16.27
C ALA A 248 21.70 14.56 -17.15
N ASN A 249 21.57 13.28 -17.53
CA ASN A 249 22.47 12.65 -18.49
C ASN A 249 22.42 13.30 -19.87
N SER A 250 21.23 13.62 -20.39
CA SER A 250 21.07 14.32 -21.68
C SER A 250 21.70 15.72 -21.70
N TYR A 251 21.63 16.48 -20.60
CA TYR A 251 22.23 17.81 -20.48
C TYR A 251 23.71 17.78 -20.04
N SER A 252 24.25 16.62 -19.66
CA SER A 252 25.55 16.52 -18.96
C SER A 252 25.62 17.41 -17.70
N LEU A 253 24.53 17.45 -16.94
CA LEU A 253 24.40 18.18 -15.68
C LEU A 253 24.21 17.23 -14.51
N HIS A 254 24.46 17.72 -13.29
CA HIS A 254 24.10 16.99 -12.08
C HIS A 254 22.56 16.95 -11.91
N GLU A 255 22.01 15.84 -11.41
CA GLU A 255 20.56 15.66 -11.22
C GLU A 255 19.93 16.81 -10.42
N ASP A 256 20.62 17.28 -9.37
CA ASP A 256 20.16 18.41 -8.55
C ASP A 256 20.02 19.72 -9.33
N VAL A 257 20.82 19.96 -10.37
CA VAL A 257 20.70 21.17 -11.19
C VAL A 257 19.40 21.12 -11.98
N VAL A 258 19.13 19.98 -12.63
CA VAL A 258 17.90 19.77 -13.39
C VAL A 258 16.69 19.90 -12.47
N ALA A 259 16.68 19.19 -11.33
CA ALA A 259 15.58 19.26 -10.36
C ALA A 259 15.32 20.68 -9.86
N ARG A 260 16.37 21.44 -9.50
CA ARG A 260 16.20 22.84 -9.05
C ARG A 260 15.65 23.75 -10.16
N CYS A 261 16.17 23.64 -11.37
CA CYS A 261 15.74 24.49 -12.49
C CYS A 261 14.29 24.21 -12.87
N THR A 262 13.91 22.94 -13.03
CA THR A 262 12.54 22.56 -13.42
C THR A 262 11.53 22.90 -12.32
N THR A 263 11.91 22.74 -11.04
CA THR A 263 11.10 23.19 -9.90
C THR A 263 10.92 24.71 -9.89
N ALA A 264 11.99 25.49 -10.11
CA ALA A 264 11.88 26.95 -10.19
C ALA A 264 10.99 27.40 -11.35
N ASN A 265 11.07 26.72 -12.50
CA ASN A 265 10.20 26.98 -13.65
C ASN A 265 8.73 26.71 -13.30
N ALA A 266 8.43 25.55 -12.69
CA ALA A 266 7.07 25.20 -12.28
C ALA A 266 6.49 26.18 -11.25
N ARG A 267 7.28 26.58 -10.24
CA ARG A 267 6.87 27.58 -9.25
C ARG A 267 6.54 28.92 -9.87
N ARG A 268 7.39 29.42 -10.77
CA ARG A 268 7.17 30.67 -11.49
C ARG A 268 5.95 30.59 -12.40
N PHE A 269 5.77 29.46 -13.09
CA PHE A 269 4.68 29.26 -14.04
C PHE A 269 3.31 29.21 -13.35
N PHE A 270 3.18 28.43 -12.27
CA PHE A 270 1.93 28.23 -11.56
C PHE A 270 1.71 29.21 -10.38
N GLY A 271 2.71 30.05 -10.06
CA GLY A 271 2.65 30.96 -8.91
C GLY A 271 2.58 30.22 -7.57
N LEU A 272 3.40 29.18 -7.37
CA LEU A 272 3.26 28.27 -6.23
C LEU A 272 3.87 28.79 -4.93
N ASP A 273 4.89 29.66 -4.96
CA ASP A 273 5.59 30.09 -3.75
C ASP A 273 4.66 30.82 -2.76
N GLU A 274 3.80 31.71 -3.27
CA GLU A 274 2.79 32.42 -2.47
C GLU A 274 1.73 31.45 -1.93
N ARG A 275 1.24 30.54 -2.78
CA ARG A 275 0.18 29.57 -2.44
C ARG A 275 0.64 28.52 -1.42
N MET A 276 1.90 28.11 -1.49
CA MET A 276 2.49 27.19 -0.52
C MET A 276 2.78 27.88 0.81
N ALA A 277 3.13 29.17 0.81
CA ALA A 277 3.28 29.95 2.05
C ALA A 277 1.94 30.12 2.78
N ASP A 278 0.85 30.41 2.05
CA ASP A 278 -0.50 30.56 2.61
C ASP A 278 -1.02 29.25 3.23
N SER A 279 -0.73 28.10 2.61
CA SER A 279 -1.09 26.77 3.13
C SER A 279 -0.41 26.45 4.48
N LEU A 280 0.80 26.97 4.71
CA LEU A 280 1.54 26.80 5.98
C LEU A 280 0.98 27.72 7.08
N THR A 281 0.49 28.91 6.74
CA THR A 281 -0.18 29.82 7.68
C THR A 281 -1.60 29.38 8.03
N GLU A 282 -2.39 28.88 7.07
CA GLU A 282 -3.73 28.34 7.35
C GLU A 282 -3.67 27.07 8.21
N SER A 283 -2.65 26.21 8.03
CA SER A 283 -2.45 25.04 8.91
C SER A 283 -2.23 25.41 10.39
N LYS A 284 -1.82 26.64 10.69
CA LYS A 284 -1.70 27.19 12.05
C LYS A 284 -2.95 27.96 12.52
N ALA A 285 -3.87 28.30 11.62
CA ALA A 285 -5.00 29.22 11.89
C ALA A 285 -6.38 28.55 11.92
N VAL A 286 -6.48 27.22 11.76
CA VAL A 286 -7.77 26.52 11.93
C VAL A 286 -8.10 26.35 13.41
N GLU A 287 -8.63 27.40 14.03
CA GLU A 287 -9.58 27.25 15.13
C GLU A 287 -10.95 26.90 14.56
N PRO A 288 -11.67 25.88 15.07
CA PRO A 288 -12.93 25.46 14.47
C PRO A 288 -14.08 26.35 14.98
N SER A 289 -14.55 27.27 14.13
CA SER A 289 -15.83 27.95 14.33
C SER A 289 -16.86 27.49 13.30
N VAL A 290 -17.81 26.63 13.71
CA VAL A 290 -19.26 26.89 13.73
C VAL A 290 -19.87 25.78 14.58
N SER A 291 -20.30 26.17 15.78
CA SER A 291 -21.03 25.35 16.75
C SER A 291 -22.48 25.15 16.32
N THR A 292 -22.83 23.93 15.90
CA THR A 292 -24.19 23.42 16.14
C THR A 292 -24.16 22.80 17.53
N GLN A 293 -24.94 23.37 18.46
CA GLN A 293 -25.01 22.94 19.85
C GLN A 293 -25.33 21.44 19.94
N VAL A 294 -24.29 20.65 20.22
CA VAL A 294 -24.38 19.35 20.87
C VAL A 294 -23.27 19.35 21.92
N SER A 295 -23.68 19.41 23.19
CA SER A 295 -22.78 19.39 24.34
C SER A 295 -21.97 18.08 24.37
N GLY A 296 -20.67 18.17 24.09
CA GLY A 296 -19.69 17.09 24.24
C GLY A 296 -18.26 17.63 24.10
N ASN A 297 -17.39 17.30 25.06
CA ASN A 297 -16.05 17.85 25.31
C ASN A 297 -15.16 18.05 24.06
N GLN A 298 -14.73 19.29 23.80
CA GLN A 298 -13.74 19.62 22.76
C GLN A 298 -12.30 19.17 23.10
N ASP A 299 -12.01 18.85 24.37
CA ASP A 299 -10.70 18.34 24.81
C ASP A 299 -10.45 16.86 24.44
N GLU A 300 -11.49 16.09 24.07
CA GLU A 300 -11.36 14.66 23.77
C GLU A 300 -10.70 14.35 22.42
N VAL A 301 -10.70 15.30 21.47
CA VAL A 301 -10.28 15.06 20.07
C VAL A 301 -8.77 15.24 19.86
N LYS A 302 -8.07 15.98 20.73
CA LYS A 302 -6.70 16.45 20.45
C LYS A 302 -5.62 15.36 20.45
N ASP A 303 -5.87 14.22 21.10
CA ASP A 303 -4.90 13.09 21.21
C ASP A 303 -5.37 11.79 20.54
N MET A 304 -6.42 11.85 19.72
CA MET A 304 -6.99 10.68 19.04
C MET A 304 -6.39 10.46 17.65
N VAL A 305 -5.96 9.24 17.35
CA VAL A 305 -5.53 8.88 15.99
C VAL A 305 -6.74 8.49 15.14
N ILE A 306 -6.95 9.18 14.03
CA ILE A 306 -8.08 8.93 13.11
C ILE A 306 -7.59 8.20 11.85
N LEU A 307 -8.09 7.00 11.62
CA LEU A 307 -7.77 6.14 10.49
C LEU A 307 -8.99 5.93 9.58
N ASN A 308 -8.76 5.84 8.28
CA ASN A 308 -9.76 5.47 7.30
C ASN A 308 -9.66 3.97 6.98
N GLY A 309 -10.66 3.20 7.37
CA GLY A 309 -10.74 1.75 7.16
C GLY A 309 -11.12 1.34 5.72
N GLY A 310 -11.22 2.29 4.79
CA GLY A 310 -11.30 2.07 3.36
C GLY A 310 -9.94 2.00 2.66
N ASP A 311 -8.90 2.58 3.27
CA ASP A 311 -7.56 2.66 2.71
C ASP A 311 -6.82 1.32 2.81
N GLY A 312 -5.79 1.14 1.97
CA GLY A 312 -4.99 -0.08 1.98
C GLY A 312 -5.80 -1.32 1.59
N GLU A 313 -5.62 -2.41 2.34
CA GLU A 313 -6.36 -3.68 2.14
C GLU A 313 -7.86 -3.61 2.44
N GLY A 314 -8.34 -2.44 2.90
CA GLY A 314 -9.76 -2.18 3.14
C GLY A 314 -10.27 -2.87 4.40
N GLY A 315 -9.66 -2.55 5.55
CA GLY A 315 -10.31 -2.58 6.87
C GLY A 315 -9.88 -3.67 7.85
N GLY A 316 -9.78 -4.94 7.42
CA GLY A 316 -9.58 -6.05 8.36
C GLY A 316 -8.25 -5.98 9.12
N GLN A 317 -7.15 -5.73 8.41
CA GLN A 317 -5.82 -5.61 9.02
C GLN A 317 -5.63 -4.28 9.76
N VAL A 318 -6.13 -3.18 9.20
CA VAL A 318 -6.15 -1.86 9.87
C VAL A 318 -6.75 -1.98 11.26
N LEU A 319 -7.92 -2.62 11.38
CA LEU A 319 -8.59 -2.79 12.67
C LEU A 319 -7.73 -3.59 13.66
N ARG A 320 -7.20 -4.76 13.27
CA ARG A 320 -6.39 -5.61 14.17
C ARG A 320 -5.15 -4.90 14.69
N ILE A 321 -4.39 -4.28 13.79
CA ILE A 321 -3.14 -3.60 14.15
C ILE A 321 -3.46 -2.34 14.96
N SER A 322 -4.44 -1.55 14.54
CA SER A 322 -4.74 -0.28 15.20
C SER A 322 -5.27 -0.46 16.62
N THR A 323 -6.18 -1.41 16.85
CA THR A 323 -6.68 -1.66 18.21
C THR A 323 -5.60 -2.24 19.11
N ALA A 324 -4.76 -3.14 18.59
CA ALA A 324 -3.68 -3.74 19.37
C ALA A 324 -2.62 -2.71 19.77
N LEU A 325 -2.18 -1.87 18.82
CA LEU A 325 -1.22 -0.81 19.10
C LEU A 325 -1.81 0.31 19.95
N ALA A 326 -3.10 0.64 19.80
CA ALA A 326 -3.75 1.61 20.70
C ALA A 326 -3.72 1.12 22.16
N ALA A 327 -3.98 -0.17 22.40
CA ALA A 327 -3.83 -0.79 23.72
C ALA A 327 -2.40 -0.71 24.25
N VAL A 328 -1.42 -1.14 23.45
CA VAL A 328 0.00 -1.16 23.84
C VAL A 328 0.56 0.24 24.09
N MET A 329 0.18 1.21 23.26
CA MET A 329 0.66 2.60 23.33
C MET A 329 -0.19 3.47 24.27
N ARG A 330 -1.29 2.93 24.83
CA ARG A 330 -2.27 3.66 25.65
C ARG A 330 -2.81 4.92 24.95
N ARG A 331 -3.28 4.76 23.71
CA ARG A 331 -3.81 5.85 22.88
C ARG A 331 -5.28 5.63 22.52
N ALA A 332 -5.96 6.70 22.12
CA ALA A 332 -7.28 6.60 21.50
C ALA A 332 -7.15 6.48 19.98
N VAL A 333 -7.94 5.58 19.38
CA VAL A 333 -8.00 5.42 17.92
C VAL A 333 -9.45 5.37 17.44
N ARG A 334 -9.73 6.07 16.33
CA ARG A 334 -10.98 5.96 15.56
C ARG A 334 -10.69 5.39 14.20
N VAL A 335 -11.47 4.39 13.77
CA VAL A 335 -11.44 3.87 12.41
C VAL A 335 -12.80 4.11 11.77
N HIS A 336 -12.88 5.09 10.86
CA HIS A 336 -14.10 5.38 10.10
C HIS A 336 -14.07 4.74 8.71
N SER A 337 -15.16 4.82 7.95
CA SER A 337 -15.26 4.28 6.58
C SER A 337 -14.84 2.80 6.47
N ILE A 338 -15.08 2.01 7.52
CA ILE A 338 -14.63 0.62 7.60
C ILE A 338 -15.14 -0.17 6.38
N ARG A 339 -14.20 -0.73 5.59
CA ARG A 339 -14.51 -1.56 4.40
C ARG A 339 -15.32 -0.82 3.34
N ALA A 340 -15.20 0.52 3.23
CA ALA A 340 -15.93 1.33 2.26
C ALA A 340 -15.75 0.85 0.81
N ASN A 341 -14.56 0.33 0.47
CA ASN A 341 -14.22 -0.19 -0.84
C ASN A 341 -14.65 -1.65 -1.10
N ARG A 342 -15.40 -2.28 -0.19
CA ARG A 342 -15.90 -3.67 -0.33
C ARG A 342 -17.38 -3.66 -0.71
N LYS A 343 -17.82 -4.69 -1.46
CA LYS A 343 -19.23 -4.87 -1.85
C LYS A 343 -20.22 -4.76 -0.67
N VAL A 344 -19.81 -5.24 0.51
CA VAL A 344 -20.59 -5.10 1.74
C VAL A 344 -19.72 -4.39 2.78
N PRO A 345 -19.90 -3.07 3.02
CA PRO A 345 -19.05 -2.29 3.93
C PRO A 345 -19.32 -2.59 5.41
N GLY A 346 -18.51 -2.02 6.30
CA GLY A 346 -18.63 -2.14 7.75
C GLY A 346 -18.06 -3.41 8.37
N LEU A 347 -18.05 -3.45 9.70
CA LEU A 347 -17.57 -4.55 10.54
C LEU A 347 -18.28 -5.87 10.22
N ARG A 348 -17.55 -6.96 10.42
CA ARG A 348 -17.98 -8.34 10.16
C ARG A 348 -17.63 -9.19 11.37
N ASN A 349 -18.29 -10.33 11.47
CA ASN A 349 -18.05 -11.37 12.47
C ASN A 349 -16.56 -11.67 12.74
N GLN A 350 -15.77 -11.75 11.67
CA GLN A 350 -14.33 -12.01 11.76
C GLN A 350 -13.52 -10.86 12.39
N HIS A 351 -14.01 -9.61 12.33
CA HIS A 351 -13.34 -8.45 12.93
C HIS A 351 -13.71 -8.32 14.41
N LEU A 352 -14.99 -8.45 14.74
CA LEU A 352 -15.53 -8.25 16.09
C LEU A 352 -14.81 -9.12 17.12
N GLY A 353 -14.68 -10.43 16.85
CA GLY A 353 -14.03 -11.34 17.80
C GLY A 353 -12.57 -10.98 18.12
N THR A 354 -11.84 -10.35 17.18
CA THR A 354 -10.47 -9.90 17.45
C THR A 354 -10.46 -8.60 18.26
N ILE A 355 -11.32 -7.64 17.90
CA ILE A 355 -11.38 -6.32 18.56
C ILE A 355 -11.88 -6.47 20.01
N GLU A 356 -12.91 -7.30 20.21
CA GLU A 356 -13.45 -7.63 21.54
C GLU A 356 -12.40 -8.33 22.40
N LEU A 357 -11.62 -9.26 21.82
CA LEU A 357 -10.51 -9.90 22.53
C LEU A 357 -9.44 -8.88 22.94
N VAL A 358 -9.03 -7.98 22.03
CA VAL A 358 -8.07 -6.91 22.36
C VAL A 358 -8.58 -6.02 23.48
N ASN A 359 -9.86 -5.61 23.43
CA ASN A 359 -10.48 -4.84 24.51
C ASN A 359 -10.50 -5.61 25.84
N ALA A 360 -10.84 -6.90 25.81
CA ALA A 360 -10.84 -7.74 27.02
C ALA A 360 -9.44 -7.92 27.63
N LEU A 361 -8.39 -7.93 26.80
CA LEU A 361 -6.99 -7.96 27.25
C LEU A 361 -6.49 -6.61 27.79
N SER A 362 -7.24 -5.53 27.56
CA SER A 362 -6.86 -4.15 27.83
C SER A 362 -7.78 -3.55 28.91
N VAL A 363 -7.50 -3.85 30.18
CA VAL A 363 -8.40 -3.49 31.30
C VAL A 363 -8.55 -1.98 31.39
N GLY A 364 -9.78 -1.46 31.36
CA GLY A 364 -10.06 -0.02 31.38
C GLY A 364 -10.12 0.65 30.01
N GLY A 365 -9.93 -0.11 28.91
CA GLY A 365 -10.21 0.36 27.56
C GLY A 365 -11.72 0.54 27.32
N ILE A 366 -12.09 1.58 26.57
CA ILE A 366 -13.48 1.88 26.20
C ILE A 366 -13.65 1.65 24.70
N LEU A 367 -14.46 0.66 24.34
CA LEU A 367 -14.76 0.30 22.96
C LEU A 367 -16.16 0.75 22.58
N SER A 368 -16.30 1.54 21.52
CA SER A 368 -17.59 1.99 20.98
C SER A 368 -17.68 1.75 19.47
N GLY A 369 -18.90 1.49 18.99
CA GLY A 369 -19.16 1.17 17.57
C GLY A 369 -18.80 -0.27 17.14
N ALA A 370 -18.40 -1.13 18.08
CA ALA A 370 -18.08 -2.54 17.83
C ALA A 370 -19.33 -3.40 17.62
N GLN A 371 -20.05 -3.14 16.53
CA GLN A 371 -21.26 -3.87 16.14
C GLN A 371 -21.23 -4.25 14.66
N LEU A 372 -21.96 -5.31 14.29
CA LEU A 372 -21.99 -5.80 12.92
C LEU A 372 -22.44 -4.68 11.95
N ASN A 373 -21.77 -4.59 10.80
CA ASN A 373 -21.95 -3.57 9.77
C ASN A 373 -21.59 -2.13 10.18
N SER A 374 -21.10 -1.89 11.40
CA SER A 374 -20.64 -0.54 11.77
C SER A 374 -19.54 -0.07 10.83
N LYS A 375 -19.65 1.17 10.36
CA LYS A 375 -18.65 1.82 9.51
C LYS A 375 -17.67 2.67 10.32
N ASP A 376 -17.90 2.76 11.62
CA ASP A 376 -17.15 3.59 12.56
C ASP A 376 -16.88 2.79 13.83
N LEU A 377 -15.64 2.84 14.31
CA LEU A 377 -15.20 2.19 15.53
C LEU A 377 -14.29 3.15 16.27
N THR A 378 -14.50 3.31 17.58
CA THR A 378 -13.56 3.99 18.46
C THR A 378 -13.11 3.05 19.56
N PHE A 379 -11.80 3.01 19.79
CA PHE A 379 -11.21 2.34 20.92
C PHE A 379 -10.33 3.34 21.68
N ASP A 380 -10.80 3.76 22.85
CA ASP A 380 -10.06 4.62 23.75
C ASP A 380 -9.31 3.77 24.78
N ALA A 381 -8.01 3.61 24.55
CA ALA A 381 -7.14 2.82 25.41
C ALA A 381 -6.23 3.68 26.29
N ARG A 382 -6.49 4.99 26.46
CA ARG A 382 -5.68 5.87 27.33
C ARG A 382 -5.68 5.38 28.79
N GLY A 383 -6.85 4.92 29.25
CA GLY A 383 -7.02 4.28 30.55
C GLY A 383 -6.65 2.79 30.59
N ALA A 384 -6.25 2.20 29.47
CA ALA A 384 -6.00 0.76 29.41
C ALA A 384 -4.74 0.38 30.20
N LEU A 385 -4.88 -0.68 30.99
CA LEU A 385 -3.82 -1.32 31.74
C LEU A 385 -3.59 -2.71 31.16
N LEU A 386 -2.34 -2.97 30.79
CA LEU A 386 -1.87 -4.29 30.36
C LEU A 386 -1.35 -5.13 31.55
N ASN A 387 -1.57 -4.66 32.76
CA ASN A 387 -1.38 -5.37 34.02
C ASN A 387 -2.73 -5.37 34.74
N GLY A 388 -3.38 -6.52 34.88
CA GLY A 388 -4.76 -6.54 35.38
C GLY A 388 -5.14 -7.82 36.09
N GLY A 389 -5.06 -7.75 37.43
CA GLY A 389 -5.70 -8.64 38.41
C GLY A 389 -4.82 -9.77 38.97
N SER A 390 -5.01 -10.10 40.26
CA SER A 390 -4.37 -11.19 41.02
C SER A 390 -4.57 -12.61 40.46
N SER A 391 -5.14 -12.74 39.27
CA SER A 391 -5.41 -13.98 38.58
C SER A 391 -4.94 -13.85 37.14
N GLY A 392 -3.91 -14.62 36.77
CA GLY A 392 -3.60 -14.89 35.36
C GLY A 392 -4.88 -15.36 34.66
N GLY A 393 -5.42 -14.52 33.77
CA GLY A 393 -6.75 -14.72 33.22
C GLY A 393 -6.73 -15.74 32.09
N ALA A 394 -7.55 -16.80 32.22
CA ALA A 394 -7.90 -17.65 31.09
C ALA A 394 -9.02 -16.97 30.29
N PHE A 395 -8.75 -16.62 29.03
CA PHE A 395 -9.75 -16.02 28.14
C PHE A 395 -10.31 -17.07 27.20
N ASN A 396 -11.63 -17.22 27.17
CA ASN A 396 -12.32 -18.12 26.25
C ASN A 396 -13.04 -17.30 25.19
N VAL A 397 -12.53 -17.30 23.96
CA VAL A 397 -13.11 -16.53 22.85
C VAL A 397 -13.46 -17.46 21.70
N SER A 398 -14.69 -17.36 21.22
CA SER A 398 -15.14 -18.07 20.03
C SER A 398 -15.32 -17.09 18.89
N SER A 399 -14.70 -17.37 17.75
CA SER A 399 -15.01 -16.65 16.52
C SER A 399 -16.44 -16.96 16.13
N HIS A 400 -17.20 -15.93 15.76
CA HIS A 400 -18.48 -16.08 15.08
C HIS A 400 -18.31 -16.86 13.74
N THR A 401 -19.40 -17.34 13.15
CA THR A 401 -19.39 -18.18 11.94
C THR A 401 -18.46 -17.63 10.85
N GLY A 402 -17.44 -18.40 10.47
CA GLY A 402 -16.46 -18.04 9.43
C GLY A 402 -15.26 -17.20 9.88
N GLY A 403 -15.05 -16.97 11.18
CA GLY A 403 -13.84 -16.30 11.68
C GLY A 403 -12.61 -17.23 11.79
N SER A 404 -11.42 -16.62 11.76
CA SER A 404 -10.13 -17.33 11.81
C SER A 404 -9.43 -17.12 13.16
N VAL A 405 -8.95 -18.19 13.78
CA VAL A 405 -8.21 -18.10 15.04
C VAL A 405 -6.84 -17.46 14.84
N SER A 406 -6.19 -17.66 13.69
CA SER A 406 -4.88 -17.07 13.41
C SER A 406 -4.97 -15.54 13.36
N LEU A 407 -6.05 -14.98 12.81
CA LEU A 407 -6.29 -13.54 12.81
C LEU A 407 -6.56 -12.99 14.22
N MET A 408 -7.22 -13.75 15.09
CA MET A 408 -7.39 -13.36 16.50
C MET A 408 -6.04 -13.34 17.22
N ILE A 409 -5.18 -14.34 16.95
CA ILE A 409 -3.82 -14.40 17.50
C ILE A 409 -2.98 -13.21 17.01
N GLN A 410 -3.03 -12.87 15.72
CA GLN A 410 -2.35 -11.70 15.17
C GLN A 410 -2.72 -10.40 15.91
N GLY A 411 -4.01 -10.20 16.22
CA GLY A 411 -4.45 -9.01 16.96
C GLY A 411 -4.06 -9.05 18.44
N ALA A 412 -4.02 -10.23 19.06
CA ALA A 412 -3.72 -10.37 20.47
C ALA A 412 -2.21 -10.35 20.79
N LEU A 413 -1.35 -10.85 19.90
CA LEU A 413 0.09 -11.01 20.17
C LEU A 413 0.80 -9.72 20.60
N PRO A 414 0.59 -8.54 19.97
CA PRO A 414 1.21 -7.31 20.46
C PRO A 414 0.77 -6.95 21.88
N VAL A 415 -0.49 -7.20 22.24
CA VAL A 415 -0.99 -6.94 23.60
C VAL A 415 -0.39 -7.94 24.60
N LEU A 416 -0.34 -9.23 24.24
CA LEU A 416 0.25 -10.29 25.06
C LEU A 416 1.75 -10.05 25.32
N ALA A 417 2.48 -9.56 24.32
CA ALA A 417 3.91 -9.26 24.43
C ALA A 417 4.22 -8.23 25.54
N PHE A 418 3.30 -7.30 25.81
CA PHE A 418 3.48 -6.23 26.80
C PHE A 418 2.58 -6.37 28.03
N ARG A 419 1.90 -7.52 28.22
CA ARG A 419 1.02 -7.79 29.36
C ARG A 419 1.75 -8.46 30.53
N GLY A 420 1.52 -8.03 31.77
CA GLY A 420 2.32 -8.37 33.00
C GLY A 420 2.25 -9.81 33.55
N PRO A 421 1.08 -10.47 33.70
CA PRO A 421 0.99 -11.87 34.13
C PRO A 421 0.89 -12.87 32.97
N SER A 422 1.21 -14.14 33.21
CA SER A 422 0.96 -15.22 32.26
C SER A 422 -0.53 -15.24 31.89
N THR A 423 -0.81 -15.20 30.59
CA THR A 423 -2.16 -15.15 30.04
C THR A 423 -2.35 -16.34 29.13
N LEU A 424 -3.42 -17.12 29.39
CA LEU A 424 -3.81 -18.26 28.57
C LEU A 424 -5.05 -17.89 27.75
N LEU A 425 -4.93 -17.92 26.43
CA LEU A 425 -6.06 -17.73 25.52
C LEU A 425 -6.53 -19.08 25.02
N THR A 426 -7.81 -19.40 25.16
CA THR A 426 -8.47 -20.51 24.48
C THR A 426 -9.37 -19.95 23.39
N LEU A 427 -8.99 -20.19 22.13
CA LEU A 427 -9.61 -19.64 20.95
C LEU A 427 -10.32 -20.74 20.16
N ARG A 428 -11.58 -20.51 19.80
CA ARG A 428 -12.37 -21.43 18.97
C ARG A 428 -12.70 -20.80 17.62
N GLY A 429 -12.51 -21.51 16.50
CA GLY A 429 -12.75 -20.95 15.17
C GLY A 429 -12.10 -21.72 14.03
N GLY A 430 -11.99 -21.09 12.85
CA GLY A 430 -11.28 -21.67 11.71
C GLY A 430 -9.77 -21.64 11.88
N THR A 431 -9.11 -22.78 11.68
CA THR A 431 -7.64 -22.91 11.78
C THR A 431 -6.93 -22.95 10.42
N HIS A 432 -7.64 -23.35 9.36
CA HIS A 432 -7.13 -23.42 7.98
C HIS A 432 -8.19 -22.80 7.05
N MET A 433 -8.21 -21.46 7.00
CA MET A 433 -9.13 -20.69 6.15
C MET A 433 -8.33 -20.15 4.95
N GLY A 434 -8.86 -20.25 3.74
CA GLY A 434 -8.12 -19.82 2.53
C GLY A 434 -7.83 -18.32 2.40
N PHE A 435 -8.28 -17.48 3.35
CA PHE A 435 -8.04 -16.03 3.36
C PHE A 435 -7.22 -15.55 4.57
N SER A 436 -6.74 -16.46 5.41
CA SER A 436 -5.93 -16.14 6.59
C SER A 436 -4.74 -17.09 6.68
N PRO A 437 -3.65 -16.72 7.36
CA PRO A 437 -2.59 -17.68 7.65
C PRO A 437 -3.14 -18.92 8.35
N THR A 438 -2.58 -20.08 8.04
CA THR A 438 -2.90 -21.32 8.76
C THR A 438 -2.44 -21.23 10.21
N ILE A 439 -2.99 -22.07 11.09
CA ILE A 439 -2.47 -22.17 12.45
C ILE A 439 -1.01 -22.66 12.48
N ASP A 440 -0.61 -23.47 11.50
CA ASP A 440 0.78 -23.94 11.35
C ASP A 440 1.74 -22.78 11.05
N PHE A 441 1.31 -21.77 10.28
CA PHE A 441 2.09 -20.54 10.08
C PHE A 441 2.35 -19.80 11.39
N ILE A 442 1.34 -19.74 12.27
CA ILE A 442 1.47 -19.11 13.59
C ILE A 442 2.37 -19.96 14.51
N GLN A 443 2.26 -21.28 14.47
CA GLN A 443 3.03 -22.20 15.31
C GLN A 443 4.52 -22.25 14.96
N THR A 444 4.85 -22.08 13.68
CA THR A 444 6.17 -22.44 13.17
C THR A 444 6.95 -21.22 12.67
N PRO A 445 6.73 -20.69 11.45
CA PRO A 445 7.57 -19.60 10.93
C PRO A 445 7.39 -18.29 11.70
N LEU A 446 6.17 -17.91 12.08
CA LEU A 446 5.96 -16.68 12.85
C LEU A 446 6.62 -16.76 14.23
N ARG A 447 6.52 -17.92 14.89
CA ARG A 447 7.17 -18.17 16.19
C ARG A 447 8.68 -18.06 16.07
N ALA A 448 9.26 -18.68 15.03
CA ALA A 448 10.70 -18.63 14.79
C ALA A 448 11.21 -17.20 14.54
N LEU A 449 10.45 -16.37 13.81
CA LEU A 449 10.83 -14.99 13.57
C LEU A 449 10.66 -14.10 14.81
N LEU A 450 9.54 -14.21 15.54
CA LEU A 450 9.30 -13.43 16.76
C LEU A 450 10.29 -13.79 17.88
N ALA A 451 10.77 -15.03 17.95
CA ALA A 451 11.84 -15.42 18.87
C ALA A 451 13.11 -14.58 18.71
N ARG A 452 13.41 -14.10 17.48
CA ARG A 452 14.57 -13.23 17.21
C ARG A 452 14.40 -11.81 17.76
N PHE A 453 13.17 -11.37 18.00
CA PHE A 453 12.86 -10.13 18.73
C PHE A 453 12.90 -10.32 20.26
N GLY A 454 13.12 -11.56 20.75
CA GLY A 454 13.04 -11.91 22.16
C GLY A 454 11.66 -12.36 22.63
N LEU A 455 10.71 -12.62 21.71
CA LEU A 455 9.36 -13.05 22.05
C LEU A 455 9.21 -14.56 21.98
N SER A 456 8.77 -15.16 23.07
CA SER A 456 8.50 -16.59 23.15
C SER A 456 7.04 -16.84 23.52
N TYR A 457 6.32 -17.57 22.68
CA TYR A 457 4.94 -17.96 22.89
C TYR A 457 4.71 -19.39 22.43
N ASP A 458 3.73 -20.04 23.03
CA ASP A 458 3.33 -21.40 22.72
C ASP A 458 1.90 -21.43 22.19
N VAL A 459 1.68 -22.35 21.25
CA VAL A 459 0.41 -22.56 20.58
C VAL A 459 0.12 -24.05 20.57
N GLU A 460 -0.79 -24.47 21.43
CA GLU A 460 -1.29 -25.84 21.54
C GLU A 460 -2.57 -25.95 20.68
N VAL A 461 -2.58 -26.87 19.71
CA VAL A 461 -3.75 -27.09 18.86
C VAL A 461 -4.45 -28.35 19.34
N SER A 462 -5.57 -28.19 20.06
CA SER A 462 -6.37 -29.31 20.55
C SER A 462 -7.29 -29.88 19.48
N LYS A 463 -7.73 -29.03 18.54
CA LYS A 463 -8.56 -29.45 17.40
C LYS A 463 -8.39 -28.51 16.21
N ARG A 464 -8.15 -29.04 15.01
CA ARG A 464 -8.18 -28.26 13.76
C ARG A 464 -9.55 -28.26 13.13
N MET A 465 -9.77 -27.23 12.34
CA MET A 465 -10.88 -27.08 11.42
C MET A 465 -10.35 -26.61 10.07
N PHE A 466 -10.74 -27.36 9.04
CA PHE A 466 -10.55 -27.06 7.64
C PHE A 466 -11.87 -26.56 7.08
N PHE A 467 -11.84 -25.39 6.44
CA PHE A 467 -13.08 -24.77 6.00
C PHE A 467 -13.71 -25.49 4.80
N PRO A 468 -15.02 -25.77 4.80
CA PRO A 468 -15.98 -25.60 5.91
C PRO A 468 -16.00 -26.81 6.86
N GLY A 469 -15.96 -26.58 8.18
CA GLY A 469 -15.96 -27.66 9.18
C GLY A 469 -16.41 -27.22 10.57
N PRO A 470 -16.60 -28.16 11.52
CA PRO A 470 -16.89 -27.85 12.90
C PRO A 470 -15.69 -27.11 13.52
N GLY A 471 -15.90 -25.97 14.17
CA GLY A 471 -14.83 -25.09 14.66
C GLY A 471 -13.70 -25.82 15.39
N GLY A 472 -12.47 -25.35 15.14
CA GLY A 472 -11.26 -25.80 15.81
C GLY A 472 -11.10 -25.13 17.16
N GLU A 473 -10.11 -25.59 17.92
CA GLU A 473 -9.77 -25.10 19.25
C GLU A 473 -8.24 -25.03 19.38
N VAL A 474 -7.76 -23.89 19.85
CA VAL A 474 -6.33 -23.58 20.00
C VAL A 474 -6.13 -22.88 21.33
N ARG A 475 -5.08 -23.25 22.07
CA ARG A 475 -4.61 -22.51 23.23
C ARG A 475 -3.33 -21.77 22.92
N VAL A 476 -3.23 -20.53 23.39
CA VAL A 476 -2.06 -19.67 23.21
C VAL A 476 -1.62 -19.12 24.55
N SER A 477 -0.34 -19.22 24.84
CA SER A 477 0.27 -18.66 26.04
C SER A 477 1.55 -17.91 25.70
N MET A 478 1.77 -16.78 26.36
CA MET A 478 3.04 -16.04 26.29
C MET A 478 3.95 -16.55 27.40
N ASN A 479 5.19 -16.90 27.06
CA ASN A 479 6.16 -17.33 28.06
C ASN A 479 6.55 -16.14 28.94
N GLN A 480 6.64 -16.38 30.25
CA GLN A 480 6.98 -15.32 31.19
C GLN A 480 8.40 -14.84 30.92
N VAL A 481 8.54 -13.51 30.85
CA VAL A 481 9.83 -12.84 30.87
C VAL A 481 9.96 -12.15 32.22
N GLU A 482 10.96 -12.57 32.98
CA GLU A 482 11.32 -11.96 34.27
C GLU A 482 12.05 -10.63 34.03
N GLY A 483 11.63 -9.57 34.73
CA GLY A 483 12.27 -8.25 34.68
C GLY A 483 11.82 -7.34 33.52
N GLU A 484 12.60 -6.27 33.30
CA GLU A 484 12.38 -5.33 32.20
C GLU A 484 12.63 -6.02 30.86
N MET A 485 11.58 -6.16 30.05
CA MET A 485 11.68 -6.68 28.69
C MET A 485 11.54 -5.54 27.68
N SER A 486 12.48 -5.48 26.74
CA SER A 486 12.37 -4.71 25.50
C SER A 486 12.62 -5.63 24.31
N LEU A 487 11.81 -5.47 23.26
CA LEU A 487 12.01 -6.20 22.02
C LEU A 487 13.31 -5.75 21.36
N GLN A 488 14.07 -6.69 20.80
CA GLN A 488 15.33 -6.39 20.12
C GLN A 488 15.11 -6.22 18.62
N ALA A 489 15.80 -5.26 18.02
CA ALA A 489 15.78 -5.10 16.58
C ALA A 489 16.39 -6.31 15.86
N VAL A 490 15.86 -6.61 14.67
CA VAL A 490 16.28 -7.75 13.85
C VAL A 490 16.73 -7.25 12.47
N ASP A 491 17.88 -7.70 11.99
CA ASP A 491 18.39 -7.41 10.64
C ASP A 491 18.44 -8.68 9.79
N LEU A 492 17.50 -8.78 8.85
CA LEU A 492 17.40 -9.80 7.81
C LEU A 492 17.43 -9.13 6.43
N SER A 493 18.40 -8.24 6.25
CA SER A 493 18.66 -7.61 4.96
C SER A 493 19.63 -8.42 4.08
N ALA A 494 20.60 -9.14 4.65
CA ALA A 494 21.62 -9.86 3.89
C ALA A 494 21.08 -11.11 3.17
N SER A 495 21.11 -11.12 1.84
CA SER A 495 20.61 -12.24 1.02
C SER A 495 21.65 -13.36 0.90
N SER A 496 21.16 -14.60 0.75
CA SER A 496 21.99 -15.77 0.47
C SER A 496 21.20 -16.81 -0.30
N SER A 497 21.83 -17.41 -1.31
CA SER A 497 21.30 -18.58 -2.00
C SER A 497 21.58 -19.89 -1.26
N SER A 498 22.44 -19.86 -0.24
CA SER A 498 22.77 -21.03 0.56
C SER A 498 21.71 -21.26 1.63
N ILE A 499 21.08 -22.44 1.61
CA ILE A 499 20.08 -22.88 2.59
C ILE A 499 20.78 -23.72 3.65
N ARG A 500 20.58 -23.36 4.93
CA ARG A 500 21.12 -24.04 6.10
C ARG A 500 20.19 -25.14 6.59
N ARG A 501 18.89 -24.84 6.66
CA ARG A 501 17.87 -25.73 7.22
C ARG A 501 16.56 -25.61 6.46
N VAL A 502 15.89 -26.75 6.30
CA VAL A 502 14.54 -26.85 5.76
C VAL A 502 13.67 -27.55 6.79
N LEU A 503 12.53 -26.96 7.12
CA LEU A 503 11.47 -27.61 7.87
C LEU A 503 10.27 -27.82 6.95
N ILE A 504 9.78 -29.04 6.90
CA ILE A 504 8.57 -29.44 6.16
C ILE A 504 7.57 -29.94 7.19
N ARG A 505 6.42 -29.28 7.33
CA ARG A 505 5.30 -29.81 8.10
C ARG A 505 4.11 -30.08 7.18
N VAL A 506 3.56 -31.28 7.25
CA VAL A 506 2.40 -31.71 6.47
C VAL A 506 1.30 -32.16 7.42
N THR A 507 0.15 -31.51 7.34
CA THR A 507 -1.06 -31.81 8.11
C THR A 507 -2.12 -32.43 7.18
N ALA A 508 -2.41 -33.72 7.35
CA ALA A 508 -3.49 -34.42 6.66
C ALA A 508 -4.78 -34.41 7.49
N PHE A 509 -5.92 -34.09 6.87
CA PHE A 509 -7.20 -33.95 7.55
C PHE A 509 -8.35 -34.63 6.82
N GLY A 510 -9.32 -35.15 7.58
CA GLY A 510 -10.59 -35.68 7.08
C GLY A 510 -10.72 -37.21 7.21
N SER A 511 -11.81 -37.77 6.72
CA SER A 511 -12.16 -39.19 6.93
C SER A 511 -11.17 -40.20 6.35
N SER A 512 -10.34 -39.77 5.39
CA SER A 512 -9.29 -40.60 4.78
C SER A 512 -7.88 -40.10 5.11
N ALA A 513 -7.75 -39.21 6.10
CA ALA A 513 -6.44 -38.77 6.57
C ALA A 513 -5.71 -39.92 7.25
N THR A 514 -4.48 -40.16 6.81
CA THR A 514 -3.60 -41.19 7.35
C THR A 514 -2.18 -40.65 7.42
N GLU A 515 -1.36 -41.24 8.27
CA GLU A 515 0.07 -40.91 8.36
C GLU A 515 0.76 -41.12 7.01
N ARG A 516 0.46 -42.26 6.35
CA ARG A 516 0.95 -42.55 4.99
C ARG A 516 0.63 -41.45 3.98
N LEU A 517 -0.55 -40.84 4.06
CA LEU A 517 -0.92 -39.73 3.18
C LEU A 517 -0.06 -38.49 3.48
N ALA A 518 0.13 -38.14 4.75
CA ALA A 518 0.99 -37.01 5.13
C ALA A 518 2.45 -37.27 4.71
N GLU A 519 2.97 -38.47 4.94
CA GLU A 519 4.31 -38.90 4.54
C GLU A 519 4.51 -38.86 3.03
N GLN A 520 3.50 -39.23 2.23
CA GLN A 520 3.58 -39.14 0.77
C GLN A 520 3.84 -37.71 0.30
N TYR A 521 3.09 -36.73 0.83
CA TYR A 521 3.27 -35.32 0.50
C TYR A 521 4.59 -34.78 1.04
N ALA A 522 4.96 -35.15 2.26
CA ALA A 522 6.22 -34.73 2.86
C ALA A 522 7.45 -35.27 2.09
N SER A 523 7.39 -36.51 1.61
CA SER A 523 8.42 -37.15 0.79
C SER A 523 8.57 -36.46 -0.57
N ALA A 524 7.45 -36.13 -1.22
CA ALA A 524 7.46 -35.37 -2.47
C ALA A 524 8.10 -33.98 -2.28
N LEU A 525 7.72 -33.25 -1.22
CA LEU A 525 8.29 -31.96 -0.86
C LEU A 525 9.80 -32.06 -0.58
N LYS A 526 10.21 -33.03 0.24
CA LYS A 526 11.63 -33.27 0.55
C LYS A 526 12.43 -33.52 -0.71
N THR A 527 11.92 -34.35 -1.62
CA THR A 527 12.58 -34.66 -2.89
C THR A 527 12.72 -33.41 -3.76
N ALA A 528 11.64 -32.65 -3.96
CA ALA A 528 11.65 -31.43 -4.77
C ALA A 528 12.59 -30.35 -4.20
N LEU A 529 12.59 -30.14 -2.88
CA LEU A 529 13.42 -29.14 -2.21
C LEU A 529 14.90 -29.52 -2.22
N VAL A 530 15.24 -30.79 -1.96
CA VAL A 530 16.62 -31.28 -2.07
C VAL A 530 17.12 -31.16 -3.50
N GLN A 531 16.31 -31.53 -4.50
CA GLN A 531 16.69 -31.36 -5.91
C GLN A 531 16.89 -29.89 -6.30
N GLY A 532 16.07 -28.98 -5.76
CA GLY A 532 16.12 -27.54 -6.05
C GLY A 532 17.29 -26.82 -5.38
N PHE A 533 17.64 -27.16 -4.13
CA PHE A 533 18.61 -26.40 -3.33
C PHE A 533 19.96 -27.09 -3.13
N ASN A 534 20.09 -28.39 -3.39
CA ASN A 534 21.35 -29.12 -3.22
C ASN A 534 22.28 -29.01 -4.45
N ARG A 535 21.79 -28.49 -5.59
CA ARG A 535 22.61 -28.24 -6.79
C ARG A 535 23.50 -27.00 -6.58
N GLY A 536 24.68 -27.17 -5.99
CA GLY A 536 25.71 -26.11 -5.95
C GLY A 536 26.27 -25.80 -4.56
N GLN A 537 25.78 -26.45 -3.50
CA GLN A 537 26.51 -26.49 -2.24
C GLN A 537 27.58 -27.59 -2.35
N GLY A 538 28.79 -27.34 -1.85
CA GLY A 538 29.85 -28.36 -1.76
C GLY A 538 29.43 -29.53 -0.85
N GLU A 539 30.38 -30.24 -0.25
CA GLU A 539 30.14 -31.43 0.59
C GLU A 539 29.23 -31.24 1.84
N GLN A 540 28.62 -30.07 2.06
CA GLN A 540 27.66 -29.85 3.14
C GLN A 540 26.24 -30.30 2.76
N GLN A 541 25.75 -31.32 3.47
CA GLN A 541 24.41 -31.87 3.28
C GLN A 541 23.33 -30.96 3.87
N LEU A 542 22.32 -30.60 3.06
CA LEU A 542 21.14 -29.85 3.48
C LEU A 542 20.40 -30.57 4.63
N VAL A 543 20.22 -29.89 5.77
CA VAL A 543 19.44 -30.41 6.91
C VAL A 543 17.95 -30.24 6.63
N VAL A 544 17.21 -31.35 6.56
CA VAL A 544 15.76 -31.36 6.29
C VAL A 544 15.02 -32.08 7.41
N ASP A 545 14.24 -31.32 8.17
CA ASP A 545 13.33 -31.82 9.20
C ASP A 545 11.92 -31.98 8.63
N VAL A 546 11.26 -33.08 8.99
CA VAL A 546 9.93 -33.43 8.50
C VAL A 546 9.01 -33.73 9.68
N GLU A 547 7.85 -33.09 9.69
CA GLU A 547 6.79 -33.31 10.67
C GLU A 547 5.48 -33.66 9.95
N CYS A 548 4.95 -34.85 10.23
CA CYS A 548 3.65 -35.29 9.73
C CYS A 548 2.62 -35.21 10.85
N VAL A 549 1.50 -34.53 10.59
CA VAL A 549 0.37 -34.39 11.51
C VAL A 549 -0.87 -34.98 10.85
N VAL A 550 -1.64 -35.78 11.59
CA VAL A 550 -2.86 -36.42 11.08
C VAL A 550 -4.03 -36.09 11.98
N GLU A 551 -5.12 -35.60 11.40
CA GLU A 551 -6.35 -35.34 12.11
C GLU A 551 -7.52 -36.03 11.41
N SER A 552 -7.79 -37.26 11.88
CA SER A 552 -8.90 -38.08 11.38
C SER A 552 -10.19 -37.74 12.09
N THR A 553 -11.27 -37.60 11.33
CA THR A 553 -12.61 -37.32 11.87
C THR A 553 -13.44 -38.59 12.11
N THR A 554 -12.82 -39.77 12.13
CA THR A 554 -13.47 -41.07 12.37
C THR A 554 -13.83 -41.37 13.83
N ALA A 555 -13.42 -40.54 14.79
CA ALA A 555 -13.78 -40.71 16.20
C ALA A 555 -15.22 -40.27 16.49
N ALA A 556 -16.00 -41.19 17.06
CA ALA A 556 -17.44 -41.14 17.24
C ALA A 556 -17.97 -39.87 17.95
N VAL A 557 -18.92 -39.19 17.31
CA VAL A 557 -19.87 -38.30 17.99
C VAL A 557 -21.06 -39.15 18.46
N PRO A 558 -21.40 -39.20 19.76
CA PRO A 558 -22.63 -39.84 20.24
C PRO A 558 -23.83 -39.22 19.52
N LYS A 559 -24.72 -40.06 19.01
CA LYS A 559 -25.89 -39.67 18.21
C LYS A 559 -26.85 -38.78 19.01
N ALA A 560 -26.62 -37.48 19.07
CA ALA A 560 -27.66 -36.52 19.39
C ALA A 560 -28.58 -36.38 18.16
N LYS A 561 -29.88 -36.67 18.34
CA LYS A 561 -30.91 -36.61 17.29
C LYS A 561 -31.08 -35.16 16.79
N SER A 562 -30.35 -34.75 15.77
CA SER A 562 -30.58 -33.48 15.06
C SER A 562 -31.65 -33.66 13.98
N LYS A 563 -32.72 -32.84 14.04
CA LYS A 563 -33.85 -32.78 13.09
C LYS A 563 -33.50 -32.02 11.79
N TYR A 564 -32.32 -32.19 11.23
CA TYR A 564 -31.94 -31.52 9.97
C TYR A 564 -32.23 -32.44 8.76
N LYS A 565 -33.23 -32.08 7.94
CA LYS A 565 -33.50 -32.72 6.63
C LYS A 565 -32.60 -32.10 5.56
N GLY A 566 -31.36 -32.58 5.46
CA GLY A 566 -30.42 -32.26 4.38
C GLY A 566 -29.25 -33.26 4.36
N LYS A 567 -28.70 -33.57 3.18
CA LYS A 567 -27.48 -34.40 3.07
C LYS A 567 -26.38 -33.75 3.93
N LYS A 568 -25.89 -34.46 4.96
CA LYS A 568 -24.71 -34.00 5.70
C LYS A 568 -23.55 -33.84 4.69
N PRO A 569 -22.86 -32.70 4.64
CA PRO A 569 -21.70 -32.56 3.79
C PRO A 569 -20.68 -33.64 4.19
N LYS A 570 -20.21 -34.43 3.21
CA LYS A 570 -19.06 -35.32 3.42
C LYS A 570 -17.85 -34.41 3.61
N GLU A 571 -17.21 -34.52 4.77
CA GLU A 571 -15.98 -33.81 5.07
C GLU A 571 -14.90 -34.25 4.08
N LYS A 572 -14.37 -33.32 3.29
CA LYS A 572 -13.40 -33.63 2.25
C LYS A 572 -12.03 -33.86 2.88
N THR A 573 -11.33 -34.91 2.44
CA THR A 573 -9.93 -35.12 2.81
C THR A 573 -9.06 -34.06 2.16
N ALA A 574 -8.24 -33.38 2.96
CA ALA A 574 -7.36 -32.30 2.52
C ALA A 574 -5.98 -32.45 3.15
N VAL A 575 -4.99 -31.81 2.53
CA VAL A 575 -3.63 -31.71 3.04
C VAL A 575 -3.26 -30.23 3.11
N SER A 576 -2.67 -29.83 4.24
CA SER A 576 -1.98 -28.55 4.40
C SER A 576 -0.49 -28.82 4.53
N ALA A 577 0.33 -28.11 3.77
CA ALA A 577 1.77 -28.19 3.83
C ALA A 577 2.34 -26.81 4.12
N ILE A 578 3.31 -26.74 5.03
CA ILE A 578 4.11 -25.55 5.29
C ILE A 578 5.59 -25.91 5.18
N VAL A 579 6.32 -25.09 4.42
CA VAL A 579 7.77 -25.21 4.27
C VAL A 579 8.40 -23.95 4.82
N VAL A 580 9.45 -24.11 5.63
CA VAL A 580 10.26 -23.01 6.15
C VAL A 580 11.72 -23.25 5.76
N LEU A 581 12.32 -22.28 5.09
CA LEU A 581 13.73 -22.27 4.73
C LEU A 581 14.47 -21.26 5.61
N GLU A 582 15.61 -21.69 6.15
CA GLU A 582 16.58 -20.79 6.79
C GLU A 582 17.83 -20.69 5.92
N THR A 583 18.19 -19.47 5.51
CA THR A 583 19.40 -19.23 4.70
C THR A 583 20.66 -19.11 5.58
N ALA A 584 21.84 -19.20 4.97
CA ALA A 584 23.12 -19.08 5.67
C ALA A 584 23.33 -17.69 6.32
N THR A 585 22.67 -16.66 5.81
CA THR A 585 22.65 -15.30 6.39
C THR A 585 21.50 -15.10 7.38
N GLY A 586 20.77 -16.15 7.73
CA GLY A 586 19.67 -16.13 8.67
C GLY A 586 18.32 -15.75 8.06
N GLY A 587 18.20 -15.49 6.76
CA GLY A 587 16.90 -15.25 6.11
C GLY A 587 15.91 -16.38 6.41
N LEU A 588 14.64 -16.03 6.64
CA LEU A 588 13.56 -16.97 6.98
C LEU A 588 12.43 -16.83 5.97
N LEU A 589 12.31 -17.82 5.08
CA LEU A 589 11.30 -17.84 4.03
C LEU A 589 10.28 -18.94 4.34
N SER A 590 8.99 -18.61 4.31
CA SER A 590 7.93 -19.59 4.48
C SER A 590 6.95 -19.60 3.32
N LEU A 591 6.33 -20.75 3.09
CA LEU A 591 5.23 -20.90 2.16
C LEU A 591 4.28 -21.97 2.68
N ASP A 592 2.99 -21.63 2.77
CA ASP A 592 1.93 -22.56 3.16
C ASP A 592 0.93 -22.78 2.02
N ARG A 593 0.46 -24.03 1.89
CA ARG A 593 -0.53 -24.43 0.87
C ARG A 593 -1.48 -25.46 1.43
N THR A 594 -2.78 -25.25 1.21
CA THR A 594 -3.82 -26.22 1.56
C THR A 594 -4.60 -26.61 0.30
N CYS A 595 -4.77 -27.92 0.07
CA CYS A 595 -5.50 -28.43 -1.09
C CYS A 595 -6.30 -29.70 -0.75
N GLY A 596 -7.40 -29.94 -1.47
CA GLY A 596 -8.05 -31.24 -1.45
C GLY A 596 -7.20 -32.31 -2.17
N ILE A 597 -7.21 -33.55 -1.67
CA ILE A 597 -6.41 -34.64 -2.27
C ILE A 597 -6.81 -35.02 -3.70
N THR A 598 -8.00 -34.59 -4.13
CA THR A 598 -8.49 -34.76 -5.51
C THR A 598 -8.17 -33.56 -6.40
N GLU A 599 -7.75 -32.44 -5.80
CA GLU A 599 -7.51 -31.17 -6.49
C GLU A 599 -6.04 -31.00 -6.86
N CYS A 600 -5.13 -31.58 -6.08
CA CYS A 600 -3.69 -31.49 -6.29
C CYS A 600 -3.02 -32.81 -5.88
N SER A 601 -2.04 -33.29 -6.66
CA SER A 601 -1.20 -34.42 -6.26
C SER A 601 -0.04 -33.95 -5.37
N ALA A 602 0.59 -34.89 -4.66
CA ALA A 602 1.78 -34.62 -3.84
C ALA A 602 2.92 -34.00 -4.65
N GLU A 603 3.15 -34.51 -5.86
CA GLU A 603 4.22 -34.07 -6.76
C GLU A 603 3.95 -32.68 -7.32
N SER A 604 2.69 -32.40 -7.69
CA SER A 604 2.28 -31.08 -8.20
C SER A 604 2.42 -30.00 -7.12
N LEU A 605 1.93 -30.28 -5.90
CA LEU A 605 2.08 -29.38 -4.76
C LEU A 605 3.56 -29.14 -4.43
N ALA A 606 4.36 -30.21 -4.41
CA ALA A 606 5.79 -30.11 -4.12
C ALA A 606 6.55 -29.29 -5.16
N ALA A 607 6.27 -29.50 -6.45
CA ALA A 607 6.91 -28.77 -7.54
C ALA A 607 6.55 -27.28 -7.50
N GLU A 608 5.28 -26.93 -7.26
CA GLU A 608 4.84 -25.54 -7.15
C GLU A 608 5.50 -24.82 -5.96
N MET A 609 5.51 -25.45 -4.79
CA MET A 609 6.10 -24.86 -3.58
C MET A 609 7.62 -24.71 -3.71
N ALA A 610 8.32 -25.74 -4.19
CA ALA A 610 9.77 -25.69 -4.39
C ALA A 610 10.17 -24.64 -5.43
N SER A 611 9.41 -24.52 -6.53
CA SER A 611 9.62 -23.49 -7.55
C SER A 611 9.46 -22.08 -6.99
N THR A 612 8.37 -21.83 -6.25
CA THR A 612 8.08 -20.52 -5.64
C THR A 612 9.16 -20.11 -4.64
N LEU A 613 9.55 -21.03 -3.75
CA LEU A 613 10.63 -20.78 -2.80
C LEU A 613 11.99 -20.59 -3.50
N GLY A 614 12.28 -21.37 -4.54
CA GLY A 614 13.48 -21.19 -5.37
C GLY A 614 13.52 -19.82 -6.06
N GLN A 615 12.37 -19.30 -6.46
CA GLN A 615 12.25 -17.94 -6.99
C GLN A 615 12.51 -16.87 -5.91
N HIS A 616 11.97 -17.04 -4.70
CA HIS A 616 12.27 -16.13 -3.59
C HIS A 616 13.76 -16.08 -3.27
N VAL A 617 14.39 -17.25 -3.16
CA VAL A 617 15.83 -17.38 -2.88
C VAL A 617 16.65 -16.76 -4.02
N SER A 618 16.34 -17.04 -5.28
CA SER A 618 17.08 -16.49 -6.43
C SER A 618 16.90 -14.97 -6.60
N ASN A 619 15.75 -14.43 -6.18
CA ASN A 619 15.52 -12.99 -6.11
C ASN A 619 16.20 -12.32 -4.90
N GLY A 620 16.80 -13.08 -3.98
CA GLY A 620 17.46 -12.54 -2.78
C GLY A 620 16.50 -12.15 -1.66
N VAL A 621 15.25 -12.65 -1.69
CA VAL A 621 14.29 -12.43 -0.60
C VAL A 621 14.81 -13.06 0.69
N CYS A 622 14.71 -12.34 1.80
CA CYS A 622 15.13 -12.84 3.11
C CYS A 622 13.95 -13.13 4.03
N VAL A 623 12.82 -12.45 3.86
CA VAL A 623 11.57 -12.69 4.58
C VAL A 623 10.39 -12.59 3.61
N ASP A 624 9.48 -13.56 3.63
CA ASP A 624 8.29 -13.55 2.77
C ASP A 624 7.29 -12.45 3.18
N GLU A 625 6.34 -12.15 2.28
CA GLU A 625 5.39 -11.04 2.48
C GLU A 625 4.46 -11.23 3.68
N HIS A 626 4.08 -12.48 4.00
CA HIS A 626 3.18 -12.79 5.11
C HIS A 626 3.92 -12.73 6.45
N LEU A 627 5.15 -13.21 6.52
CA LEU A 627 5.98 -12.99 7.71
C LEU A 627 6.22 -11.50 7.94
N ALA A 628 6.60 -10.76 6.89
CA ALA A 628 6.90 -9.34 6.99
C ALA A 628 5.71 -8.53 7.54
N ASP A 629 4.50 -8.71 6.99
CA ASP A 629 3.33 -7.94 7.42
C ASP A 629 2.88 -8.22 8.87
N ASN A 630 3.24 -9.39 9.41
CA ASN A 630 2.97 -9.78 10.79
C ASN A 630 3.99 -9.18 11.77
N VAL A 631 5.25 -9.00 11.35
CA VAL A 631 6.33 -8.59 12.26
C VAL A 631 6.63 -7.10 12.30
N VAL A 632 6.20 -6.32 11.30
CA VAL A 632 6.45 -4.86 11.28
C VAL A 632 5.91 -4.11 12.50
N VAL A 633 4.83 -4.61 13.10
CA VAL A 633 4.29 -4.08 14.35
C VAL A 633 5.31 -4.21 15.49
N PHE A 634 6.02 -5.34 15.54
CA PHE A 634 7.06 -5.59 16.53
C PHE A 634 8.36 -4.85 16.21
N MET A 635 8.70 -4.68 14.92
CA MET A 635 9.80 -3.79 14.51
C MET A 635 9.59 -2.36 15.01
N ALA A 636 8.38 -1.82 14.90
CA ALA A 636 8.05 -0.48 15.39
C ALA A 636 8.15 -0.35 16.91
N LEU A 637 7.88 -1.42 17.66
CA LEU A 637 7.95 -1.46 19.12
C LEU A 637 9.37 -1.77 19.64
N ALA A 638 10.24 -2.36 18.82
CA ALA A 638 11.57 -2.81 19.21
C ALA A 638 12.56 -1.68 19.44
N ARG A 639 13.62 -1.99 20.21
CA ARG A 639 14.73 -1.08 20.47
C ARG A 639 15.74 -1.19 19.33
N GLY A 640 15.97 -0.08 18.64
CA GLY A 640 16.92 0.02 17.53
C GLY A 640 16.26 -0.12 16.16
N THR A 641 17.10 -0.27 15.13
CA THR A 641 16.66 -0.30 13.73
C THR A 641 16.54 -1.74 13.24
N SER A 642 15.33 -2.16 12.86
CA SER A 642 15.09 -3.47 12.24
C SER A 642 15.09 -3.36 10.72
N ARG A 643 15.58 -4.37 10.01
CA ARG A 643 15.60 -4.44 8.54
C ARG A 643 15.11 -5.77 8.03
N LEU A 644 14.21 -5.78 7.05
CA LEU A 644 13.75 -6.99 6.36
C LEU A 644 13.86 -6.80 4.85
N ARG A 645 14.56 -7.72 4.15
CA ARG A 645 14.51 -7.77 2.68
C ARG A 645 13.35 -8.65 2.23
N VAL A 646 12.33 -8.02 1.65
CA VAL A 646 11.03 -8.63 1.30
C VAL A 646 10.83 -8.67 -0.22
N PRO A 647 9.96 -9.55 -0.76
CA PRO A 647 9.69 -9.58 -2.19
C PRO A 647 8.95 -8.31 -2.62
N CYS A 648 9.21 -7.88 -3.84
CA CYS A 648 8.63 -6.66 -4.39
C CYS A 648 8.14 -6.89 -5.82
N LYS A 649 6.88 -6.54 -6.09
CA LYS A 649 6.27 -6.73 -7.43
C LYS A 649 6.03 -5.37 -8.07
N ALA A 650 6.74 -5.11 -9.17
CA ALA A 650 6.72 -3.81 -9.84
C ALA A 650 7.04 -2.66 -8.86
N GLN A 651 8.10 -2.82 -8.06
CA GLN A 651 8.57 -1.81 -7.10
C GLN A 651 7.52 -1.39 -6.06
N ARG A 652 6.62 -2.32 -5.70
CA ARG A 652 5.63 -2.15 -4.64
C ARG A 652 5.63 -3.33 -3.68
N LEU A 653 5.47 -3.01 -2.41
CA LEU A 653 5.24 -3.99 -1.35
C LEU A 653 3.82 -4.57 -1.46
N SER A 654 3.55 -5.63 -0.71
CA SER A 654 2.17 -6.09 -0.55
C SER A 654 1.35 -4.99 0.14
N LEU A 655 0.10 -4.83 -0.27
CA LEU A 655 -0.78 -3.81 0.30
C LEU A 655 -1.06 -4.10 1.79
N HIS A 656 -0.96 -5.37 2.22
CA HIS A 656 -0.98 -5.76 3.63
C HIS A 656 0.22 -5.18 4.40
N LEU A 657 1.44 -5.34 3.88
CA LEU A 657 2.67 -4.83 4.51
C LEU A 657 2.69 -3.30 4.56
N GLU A 658 2.28 -2.61 3.50
CA GLU A 658 2.19 -1.14 3.49
C GLU A 658 1.15 -0.63 4.51
N THR A 659 0.00 -1.31 4.60
CA THR A 659 -1.03 -0.99 5.59
C THR A 659 -0.49 -1.16 7.01
N ALA A 660 0.24 -2.23 7.28
CA ALA A 660 0.80 -2.52 8.60
C ALA A 660 1.86 -1.51 9.02
N LEU A 661 2.81 -1.18 8.13
CA LEU A 661 3.83 -0.15 8.36
C LEU A 661 3.20 1.20 8.69
N GLU A 662 2.17 1.59 7.95
CA GLU A 662 1.52 2.87 8.13
C GLU A 662 0.78 2.99 9.46
N VAL A 663 -0.04 2.00 9.78
CA VAL A 663 -0.78 2.00 11.05
C VAL A 663 0.21 1.94 12.22
N ALA A 664 1.29 1.17 12.09
CA ALA A 664 2.34 1.12 13.09
C ALA A 664 3.01 2.48 13.30
N ALA A 665 3.45 3.14 12.23
CA ALA A 665 4.08 4.46 12.29
C ALA A 665 3.16 5.51 12.95
N ARG A 666 1.89 5.58 12.54
CA ARG A 666 0.94 6.58 13.06
C ARG A 666 0.61 6.38 14.54
N LEU A 667 0.53 5.14 15.02
CA LEU A 667 0.19 4.86 16.42
C LEU A 667 1.40 4.86 17.35
N THR A 668 2.57 4.45 16.88
CA THR A 668 3.78 4.36 17.72
C THR A 668 4.66 5.61 17.63
N GLY A 669 4.66 6.32 16.49
CA GLY A 669 5.64 7.35 16.17
C GLY A 669 6.93 6.82 15.54
N ALA A 670 7.05 5.49 15.32
CA ALA A 670 8.19 4.90 14.63
C ALA A 670 8.30 5.40 13.18
N THR A 671 9.52 5.60 12.70
CA THR A 671 9.80 5.95 11.30
C THR A 671 10.21 4.73 10.51
N TYR A 672 9.88 4.70 9.22
CA TYR A 672 10.33 3.64 8.32
C TYR A 672 10.83 4.19 6.99
N ARG A 673 11.77 3.46 6.38
CA ARG A 673 12.39 3.76 5.08
C ARG A 673 12.35 2.51 4.21
N LEU A 674 12.19 2.73 2.90
CA LEU A 674 12.12 1.66 1.91
C LEU A 674 13.29 1.83 0.94
N PHE A 675 14.13 0.80 0.82
CA PHE A 675 15.23 0.77 -0.14
C PHE A 675 14.91 -0.26 -1.23
N GLU A 676 14.47 0.20 -2.38
CA GLU A 676 14.15 -0.65 -3.53
C GLU A 676 15.43 -1.23 -4.15
N ASP A 677 15.44 -2.55 -4.39
CA ASP A 677 16.57 -3.27 -4.98
C ASP A 677 16.06 -4.35 -5.95
N GLY A 678 15.87 -3.94 -7.20
CA GLY A 678 15.41 -4.82 -8.29
C GLY A 678 14.07 -5.49 -8.03
N THR A 679 14.10 -6.76 -7.62
CA THR A 679 12.94 -7.61 -7.31
C THR A 679 12.61 -7.68 -5.82
N THR A 680 13.35 -6.93 -4.99
CA THR A 680 13.16 -6.88 -3.54
C THR A 680 13.11 -5.44 -3.03
N THR A 681 12.75 -5.29 -1.75
CA THR A 681 12.84 -4.02 -1.04
C THR A 681 13.32 -4.29 0.37
N VAL A 682 14.28 -3.51 0.85
CA VAL A 682 14.66 -3.52 2.27
C VAL A 682 13.74 -2.56 3.00
N VAL A 683 12.90 -3.11 3.88
CA VAL A 683 12.06 -2.36 4.81
C VAL A 683 12.88 -2.12 6.06
N GLU A 684 13.21 -0.86 6.33
CA GLU A 684 13.90 -0.43 7.54
C GLU A 684 12.93 0.29 8.46
N VAL A 685 12.86 -0.11 9.73
CA VAL A 685 12.00 0.52 10.74
C VAL A 685 12.86 0.89 11.95
N ASP A 686 12.85 2.17 12.29
CA ASP A 686 13.48 2.71 13.49
C ASP A 686 12.46 2.61 14.63
N GLY A 687 12.60 1.58 15.45
CA GLY A 687 11.64 1.26 16.51
C GLY A 687 11.77 2.15 17.75
N ILE A 688 10.67 2.33 18.46
CA ILE A 688 10.58 3.26 19.61
C ILE A 688 11.22 2.71 20.90
N GLY A 689 11.60 1.44 20.92
CA GLY A 689 12.17 0.79 22.10
C GLY A 689 11.20 0.73 23.28
N LEU A 690 9.94 0.35 23.04
CA LEU A 690 8.94 0.27 24.09
C LEU A 690 9.36 -0.77 25.15
N GLN A 691 9.27 -0.37 26.41
CA GLN A 691 9.52 -1.24 27.55
C GLN A 691 8.19 -1.71 28.15
N ARG A 692 8.15 -2.98 28.58
CA ARG A 692 7.03 -3.52 29.34
C ARG A 692 6.98 -2.85 30.71
N GLN A 693 5.85 -2.19 31.01
CA GLN A 693 5.60 -1.64 32.34
C GLN A 693 5.21 -2.79 33.28
N ILE A 694 5.99 -2.98 34.35
CA ILE A 694 5.76 -4.01 35.38
C ILE A 694 4.58 -3.60 36.26
#